data_AF-A0A7S4HQM7-F1
#
_entry.id   AF-A0A7S4HQM7-F1
#
_cell.length_a   1.000
_cell.length_b   1.000
_cell.length_c   1.000
_cell.angle_alpha   90.00
_cell.angle_beta   90.00
_cell.angle_gamma   90.00
#
_symmetry.space_group_name_H-M   'P 1'
#
loop_
_entity.id
_entity.type
_entity.pdbx_description
1 polymer ?
#
loop_
_entity_poly.entity_id
_entity_poly.type
_entity_poly.pdbx_seq_one_letter_code
_entity_poly.pdbx_strand_id
1 'polypeptide(L)'
;VMNMQPANGPKIMNQSSEVTRPASAPVEDAEWPDPVKKEIEVRELTEGRNKMILTLLLADRSTKKVFVTDDFTCEDLLNMFASKLHLWQTEFFELCVHDSKEDADRWLDRKKTLLEERIADQQEVMMKVKYFKTPKKIVDPAAIRLYYIEVKQCIISGTYPTSEKLAVRLAAHQVHLAYGNYVPSKHHPGFLGEALKDYLPREILAVNQPEYIESRIFQLHRNLVGKSNEEVMESYIDLAQQIQTYGSSIYLVKEKLGRTKRVAVAEDGVLISTDDNPKKFHFYSFKIIGGWKRTSDGFDIEIIAPNQKLLEFEASDFKSESIIELMCAYYLFLLGVDSGELPLVSLPMQPEGLPNPKMFQKPNTALKRNLQDQCQTRLELFKDELARLSKKKEITMNRKLLMQVDNAIDQDLVLETLDLSRSGLLPDDLRLFVDAVAKAFEYLPKEDEFFEDNMSITRLDLSSNPIVKGGDVDAFGRVFCTSGWMLKHLTARNIHLTGKLATLLNGYLSKNDFLESIDLEDNDLKMKGVSSILKPLKGQERICSFNFNNNGVTGAGYFLAQVVAKNLTMTELRVGGNKFDDKQLNFLLEGLKLNKGLQTLDLSNCGISTGSGRAVLGWLSSNRTLRTLIIGGNSFGSTWGSALVKMLKAGSALSALDVAKTGIGSKATRGILESVKEHRAIRELTLSGNGIDKKGGQILCECIGSRSINLRKVFIQGCGIHKATMAELGKNLQQNTTLREFDASGNDIKDMDSAGAWGQAIKVSQTLEKLYLCGCGIQGEVLGPIADGLKSNKGLEHLYLDGNSKMGKTSFPTLGDSLAENQTLRYLSCRGCGVDPASFQEFLSRVEGRNFSLRELDLSDNSALSKVDWSSHLKKINFTIIL
;
A
#
# COMPACT_ATOMS: atom_id res chain seq x y z
N VAL A 1 -44.79 -16.36 2.55
CA VAL A 1 -45.63 -17.57 2.65
C VAL A 1 -44.67 -18.72 2.92
N MET A 2 -44.53 -19.36 4.07
CA MET A 2 -45.34 -19.55 5.29
C MET A 2 -44.43 -19.54 6.54
N ASN A 3 -45.03 -19.14 7.66
CA ASN A 3 -44.53 -19.30 9.03
C ASN A 3 -44.19 -20.76 9.38
N MET A 4 -43.05 -20.97 10.05
CA MET A 4 -42.89 -22.05 11.03
C MET A 4 -42.15 -21.49 12.25
N GLN A 5 -42.88 -21.26 13.34
CA GLN A 5 -42.34 -21.11 14.69
C GLN A 5 -42.18 -22.50 15.31
N PRO A 6 -41.08 -22.80 16.03
CA PRO A 6 -41.06 -23.91 16.96
C PRO A 6 -41.69 -23.49 18.29
N ALA A 7 -42.70 -24.23 18.70
CA ALA A 7 -43.25 -24.22 20.05
C ALA A 7 -42.31 -25.01 20.99
N ASN A 8 -41.89 -24.38 22.09
CA ASN A 8 -41.69 -24.94 23.44
C ASN A 8 -40.62 -24.14 24.22
N GLY A 9 -41.09 -23.21 25.06
CA GLY A 9 -40.32 -22.64 26.16
C GLY A 9 -41.00 -22.97 27.50
N PRO A 10 -40.27 -23.15 28.61
CA PRO A 10 -40.82 -23.62 29.87
C PRO A 10 -41.72 -22.57 30.52
N LYS A 11 -42.82 -23.02 31.13
CA LYS A 11 -43.72 -22.21 31.97
C LYS A 11 -42.98 -21.79 33.24
N ILE A 12 -42.79 -20.49 33.42
CA ILE A 12 -42.37 -19.90 34.71
C ILE A 12 -43.66 -19.57 35.49
N MET A 13 -43.76 -20.12 36.70
CA MET A 13 -44.85 -19.86 37.64
C MET A 13 -44.84 -18.39 38.08
N ASN A 14 -46.01 -17.75 37.99
CA ASN A 14 -46.30 -16.47 38.62
C ASN A 14 -46.18 -16.60 40.14
N GLN A 15 -45.25 -15.84 40.73
CA GLN A 15 -45.43 -15.32 42.09
C GLN A 15 -45.53 -13.80 42.02
N SER A 16 -46.66 -13.32 42.50
CA SER A 16 -47.09 -11.94 42.60
C SER A 16 -46.19 -11.12 43.52
N SER A 17 -45.59 -10.06 42.98
CA SER A 17 -45.37 -8.80 43.71
C SER A 17 -45.50 -7.65 42.72
N GLU A 18 -46.33 -6.68 43.06
CA GLU A 18 -46.68 -5.53 42.21
C GLU A 18 -45.44 -4.64 41.98
N VAL A 19 -44.98 -4.59 40.73
CA VAL A 19 -44.19 -3.47 40.21
C VAL A 19 -44.99 -2.88 39.06
N THR A 20 -45.53 -1.69 39.30
CA THR A 20 -46.35 -0.92 38.35
C THR A 20 -45.54 -0.56 37.11
N ARG A 21 -45.96 -1.07 35.94
CA ARG A 21 -45.58 -0.48 34.65
C ARG A 21 -46.14 0.95 34.59
N PRO A 22 -45.36 1.98 34.21
CA PRO A 22 -45.96 3.22 33.75
C PRO A 22 -46.80 2.90 32.51
N ALA A 23 -48.05 3.35 32.50
CA ALA A 23 -48.96 3.14 31.38
C ALA A 23 -48.36 3.73 30.10
N SER A 24 -48.12 2.89 29.09
CA SER A 24 -47.74 3.32 27.75
C SER A 24 -48.97 3.93 27.06
N ALA A 25 -49.02 5.27 26.99
CA ALA A 25 -49.87 5.96 26.03
C ALA A 25 -49.46 5.56 24.59
N PRO A 26 -50.37 5.59 23.60
CA PRO A 26 -50.02 5.29 22.22
C PRO A 26 -49.01 6.33 21.74
N VAL A 27 -47.78 5.89 21.46
CA VAL A 27 -46.70 6.75 20.97
C VAL A 27 -46.96 7.01 19.49
N GLU A 28 -47.35 8.23 19.15
CA GLU A 28 -47.22 8.72 17.79
C GLU A 28 -45.73 8.66 17.39
N ASP A 29 -45.44 7.98 16.28
CA ASP A 29 -44.14 7.92 15.61
C ASP A 29 -43.75 9.26 14.96
N ALA A 30 -43.89 10.38 15.69
CA ALA A 30 -43.36 11.66 15.25
C ALA A 30 -41.82 11.62 15.29
N GLU A 31 -41.20 11.80 14.11
CA GLU A 31 -39.76 11.96 13.95
C GLU A 31 -39.24 13.19 14.72
N TRP A 32 -37.96 13.15 15.13
CA TRP A 32 -37.31 14.29 15.77
C TRP A 32 -37.18 15.45 14.76
N PRO A 33 -37.60 16.68 15.10
CA PRO A 33 -37.60 17.81 14.17
C PRO A 33 -36.19 18.17 13.67
N ASP A 34 -36.13 18.77 12.49
CA ASP A 34 -34.87 19.27 11.93
C ASP A 34 -34.26 20.35 12.83
N PRO A 35 -32.95 20.27 13.16
CA PRO A 35 -32.31 21.23 14.02
C PRO A 35 -32.26 22.60 13.34
N VAL A 36 -32.77 23.63 14.02
CA VAL A 36 -32.73 25.03 13.57
C VAL A 36 -31.72 25.78 14.42
N LYS A 37 -30.88 26.62 13.77
CA LYS A 37 -29.93 27.48 14.47
C LYS A 37 -30.66 28.40 15.45
N LYS A 38 -30.42 28.20 16.75
CA LYS A 38 -30.99 29.00 17.85
C LYS A 38 -29.94 29.95 18.42
N GLU A 39 -30.36 31.17 18.79
CA GLU A 39 -29.54 32.05 19.61
C GLU A 39 -29.58 31.57 21.06
N ILE A 40 -28.43 31.57 21.73
CA ILE A 40 -28.33 31.18 23.13
C ILE A 40 -28.53 32.41 23.99
N GLU A 41 -29.58 32.37 24.82
CA GLU A 41 -29.79 33.38 25.86
C GLU A 41 -28.70 33.26 26.93
N VAL A 42 -28.01 34.38 27.15
CA VAL A 42 -26.96 34.46 28.16
C VAL A 42 -27.47 35.30 29.32
N ARG A 43 -27.50 34.70 30.50
CA ARG A 43 -27.89 35.37 31.74
C ARG A 43 -26.90 36.48 32.12
N GLU A 44 -27.41 37.64 32.54
CA GLU A 44 -26.60 38.73 33.07
C GLU A 44 -26.12 38.46 34.50
N LEU A 45 -25.00 39.09 34.89
CA LEU A 45 -24.42 38.95 36.22
C LEU A 45 -25.35 39.54 37.28
N THR A 46 -25.55 38.82 38.39
CA THR A 46 -26.34 39.30 39.53
C THR A 46 -25.62 40.46 40.22
N GLU A 47 -26.23 41.65 40.23
CA GLU A 47 -25.69 42.82 40.92
C GLU A 47 -25.55 42.59 42.43
N GLY A 48 -24.45 43.05 43.02
CA GLY A 48 -24.20 42.94 44.46
C GLY A 48 -23.66 41.58 44.94
N ARG A 49 -23.51 40.58 44.07
CA ARG A 49 -22.85 39.31 44.38
C ARG A 49 -21.37 39.29 43.98
N ASN A 50 -20.59 38.44 44.64
CA ASN A 50 -19.18 38.25 44.32
C ASN A 50 -19.03 37.57 42.96
N LYS A 51 -18.18 38.17 42.11
CA LYS A 51 -17.84 37.61 40.80
C LYS A 51 -16.80 36.51 40.96
N MET A 52 -17.03 35.39 40.30
CA MET A 52 -16.12 34.27 40.18
C MET A 52 -15.61 34.18 38.74
N ILE A 53 -14.39 33.67 38.57
CA ILE A 53 -13.77 33.40 37.27
C ILE A 53 -13.71 31.89 37.10
N LEU A 54 -14.46 31.35 36.14
CA LEU A 54 -14.37 29.94 35.79
C LEU A 54 -13.63 29.76 34.48
N THR A 55 -12.82 28.70 34.41
CA THR A 55 -12.02 28.36 33.23
C THR A 55 -12.59 27.08 32.61
N LEU A 56 -13.15 27.18 31.41
CA LEU A 56 -13.45 26.01 30.59
C LEU A 56 -12.15 25.46 30.01
N LEU A 57 -11.81 24.24 30.38
CA LEU A 57 -10.78 23.44 29.75
C LEU A 57 -11.43 22.60 28.65
N LEU A 58 -11.10 22.92 27.39
CA LEU A 58 -11.51 22.10 26.26
C LEU A 58 -10.62 20.85 26.17
N ALA A 59 -11.12 19.79 25.53
CA ALA A 59 -10.39 18.53 25.39
C ALA A 59 -9.05 18.67 24.61
N ASP A 60 -8.85 19.75 23.84
CA ASP A 60 -7.57 20.09 23.19
C ASP A 60 -6.61 20.89 24.09
N ARG A 61 -6.93 21.01 25.38
CA ARG A 61 -6.23 21.81 26.41
C ARG A 61 -6.28 23.32 26.20
N SER A 62 -7.03 23.81 25.20
CA SER A 62 -7.29 25.23 25.10
C SER A 62 -8.27 25.66 26.21
N THR A 63 -8.17 26.91 26.64
CA THR A 63 -8.99 27.42 27.74
C THR A 63 -9.83 28.63 27.34
N LYS A 64 -11.04 28.71 27.89
CA LYS A 64 -11.94 29.87 27.77
C LYS A 64 -12.39 30.29 29.16
N LYS A 65 -12.21 31.56 29.50
CA LYS A 65 -12.61 32.09 30.82
C LYS A 65 -13.94 32.82 30.74
N VAL A 66 -14.80 32.65 31.73
CA VAL A 66 -16.06 33.41 31.89
C VAL A 66 -16.11 34.01 33.29
N PHE A 67 -16.85 35.11 33.42
CA PHE A 67 -17.19 35.70 34.70
C PHE A 67 -18.62 35.29 35.04
N VAL A 68 -18.85 34.78 36.24
CA VAL A 68 -20.16 34.33 36.74
C VAL A 68 -20.34 34.74 38.20
N THR A 69 -21.56 34.61 38.72
CA THR A 69 -21.83 34.68 40.17
C THR A 69 -22.24 33.30 40.69
N ASP A 70 -22.13 33.07 42.00
CA ASP A 70 -22.34 31.76 42.64
C ASP A 70 -23.79 31.20 42.54
N ASP A 71 -24.77 32.05 42.22
CA ASP A 71 -26.17 31.70 41.93
C ASP A 71 -26.46 31.34 40.47
N PHE A 72 -25.45 31.35 39.60
CA PHE A 72 -25.64 30.81 38.25
C PHE A 72 -25.97 29.32 38.37
N THR A 73 -26.93 28.84 37.58
CA THR A 73 -27.10 27.39 37.42
C THR A 73 -25.99 26.82 36.55
N CYS A 74 -25.76 25.51 36.64
CA CYS A 74 -24.86 24.86 35.68
C CYS A 74 -25.37 24.98 34.24
N GLU A 75 -26.68 25.09 34.02
CA GLU A 75 -27.26 25.42 32.71
C GLU A 75 -26.92 26.85 32.24
N ASP A 76 -26.99 27.85 33.12
CA ASP A 76 -26.55 29.23 32.82
C ASP A 76 -25.06 29.24 32.42
N LEU A 77 -24.24 28.51 33.16
CA LEU A 77 -22.81 28.38 32.88
C LEU A 77 -22.55 27.68 31.53
N LEU A 78 -23.29 26.62 31.21
CA LEU A 78 -23.21 25.92 29.93
C LEU A 78 -23.55 26.87 28.77
N ASN A 79 -24.64 27.64 28.90
CA ASN A 79 -25.08 28.62 27.90
C ASN A 79 -24.04 29.73 27.70
N MET A 80 -23.41 30.23 28.78
CA MET A 80 -22.30 31.18 28.68
C MET A 80 -21.12 30.64 27.88
N PHE A 81 -20.70 29.40 28.15
CA PHE A 81 -19.61 28.77 27.42
C PHE A 81 -19.99 28.48 25.97
N ALA A 82 -21.20 27.99 25.72
CA ALA A 82 -21.70 27.71 24.39
C ALA A 82 -21.73 28.97 23.50
N SER A 83 -22.21 30.09 24.05
CA SER A 83 -22.17 31.40 23.39
C SER A 83 -20.74 31.81 23.00
N LYS A 84 -19.76 31.64 23.91
CA LYS A 84 -18.34 31.92 23.63
C LYS A 84 -17.69 30.99 22.59
N LEU A 85 -18.25 29.81 22.39
CA LEU A 85 -17.77 28.81 21.43
C LEU A 85 -18.54 28.85 20.11
N HIS A 86 -19.57 29.70 20.01
CA HIS A 86 -20.53 29.71 18.90
C HIS A 86 -21.23 28.35 18.69
N LEU A 87 -21.36 27.58 19.77
CA LEU A 87 -22.07 26.31 19.82
C LEU A 87 -23.56 26.60 20.01
N TRP A 88 -24.41 26.11 19.13
CA TRP A 88 -25.87 26.26 19.20
C TRP A 88 -26.61 24.93 19.39
N GLN A 89 -25.96 23.78 19.22
CA GLN A 89 -26.49 22.47 19.63
C GLN A 89 -25.92 22.02 20.99
N THR A 90 -26.34 22.68 22.08
CA THR A 90 -25.86 22.41 23.45
C THR A 90 -26.45 21.16 24.08
N GLU A 91 -27.52 20.60 23.50
CA GLU A 91 -28.22 19.41 23.99
C GLU A 91 -27.36 18.13 24.07
N PHE A 92 -26.20 18.11 23.42
CA PHE A 92 -25.26 16.96 23.43
C PHE A 92 -24.17 17.07 24.50
N PHE A 93 -24.01 18.23 25.14
CA PHE A 93 -22.88 18.51 26.03
C PHE A 93 -23.33 18.73 27.46
N GLU A 94 -22.53 18.23 28.39
CA GLU A 94 -22.67 18.43 29.83
C GLU A 94 -21.40 19.04 30.42
N LEU A 95 -21.53 19.64 31.60
CA LEU A 95 -20.38 20.14 32.36
C LEU A 95 -19.90 19.10 33.36
N CYS A 96 -18.58 18.97 33.49
CA CYS A 96 -17.96 18.15 34.51
C CYS A 96 -16.68 18.79 35.07
N VAL A 97 -16.29 18.34 36.25
CA VAL A 97 -15.01 18.67 36.87
C VAL A 97 -14.20 17.39 37.06
N HIS A 98 -12.89 17.44 36.81
CA HIS A 98 -12.04 16.28 37.02
C HIS A 98 -11.74 16.10 38.51
N ASP A 99 -12.05 14.94 39.08
CA ASP A 99 -11.67 14.62 40.45
C ASP A 99 -10.33 13.86 40.44
N SER A 100 -9.25 14.55 40.84
CA SER A 100 -7.90 13.97 40.88
C SER A 100 -7.73 12.86 41.92
N LYS A 101 -8.61 12.74 42.93
CA LYS A 101 -8.53 11.67 43.94
C LYS A 101 -9.12 10.37 43.38
N GLU A 102 -10.21 10.50 42.64
CA GLU A 102 -10.91 9.36 42.04
C GLU A 102 -10.37 8.99 40.65
N ASP A 103 -9.63 9.89 39.99
CA ASP A 103 -9.19 9.78 38.59
C ASP A 103 -10.39 9.55 37.66
N ALA A 104 -11.43 10.37 37.85
CA ALA A 104 -12.70 10.26 37.15
C ALA A 104 -13.41 11.63 37.07
N ASP A 105 -14.29 11.78 36.08
CA ASP A 105 -15.03 13.01 35.88
C ASP A 105 -16.31 13.03 36.74
N ARG A 106 -16.47 14.09 37.53
CA ARG A 106 -17.70 14.39 38.28
C ARG A 106 -18.59 15.29 37.45
N TRP A 107 -19.68 14.74 36.93
CA TRP A 107 -20.69 15.46 36.16
C TRP A 107 -21.51 16.39 37.06
N LEU A 108 -21.85 17.57 36.55
CA LEU A 108 -22.61 18.60 37.28
C LEU A 108 -24.10 18.53 36.90
N ASP A 109 -24.99 18.79 37.87
CA ASP A 109 -26.43 18.85 37.63
C ASP A 109 -26.82 20.22 37.04
N ARG A 110 -27.40 20.23 35.84
CA ARG A 110 -27.85 21.43 35.12
C ARG A 110 -28.71 22.36 35.96
N LYS A 111 -29.57 21.80 36.82
CA LYS A 111 -30.58 22.56 37.58
C LYS A 111 -30.01 23.19 38.85
N LYS A 112 -28.88 22.70 39.34
CA LYS A 112 -28.25 23.21 40.56
C LYS A 112 -27.41 24.43 40.28
N THR A 113 -27.31 25.28 41.30
CA THR A 113 -26.44 26.45 41.30
C THR A 113 -24.97 26.06 41.49
N LEU A 114 -24.05 26.92 41.07
CA LEU A 114 -22.61 26.72 41.29
C LEU A 114 -22.27 26.57 42.78
N LEU A 115 -23.01 27.27 43.66
CA LEU A 115 -22.89 27.12 45.10
C LEU A 115 -23.32 25.72 45.58
N GLU A 116 -24.45 25.19 45.10
CA GLU A 116 -24.94 23.86 45.45
C GLU A 116 -24.03 22.74 44.94
N GLU A 117 -23.47 22.92 43.75
CA GLU A 117 -22.46 22.03 43.14
C GLU A 117 -21.04 22.21 43.71
N ARG A 118 -20.88 23.15 44.66
CA ARG A 118 -19.63 23.47 45.37
C ARG A 118 -18.48 23.83 44.42
N ILE A 119 -18.78 24.59 43.37
CA ILE A 119 -17.79 25.07 42.42
C ILE A 119 -17.05 26.27 43.01
N ALA A 120 -15.73 26.18 43.10
CA ALA A 120 -14.88 27.22 43.64
C ALA A 120 -14.49 28.28 42.58
N ASP A 121 -14.11 29.47 43.05
CA ASP A 121 -13.47 30.47 42.19
C ASP A 121 -12.17 29.90 41.57
N GLN A 122 -11.91 30.23 40.31
CA GLN A 122 -10.80 29.73 39.50
C GLN A 122 -10.82 28.23 39.19
N GLN A 123 -11.91 27.52 39.52
CA GLN A 123 -12.01 26.10 39.19
C GLN A 123 -12.05 25.84 37.68
N GLU A 124 -11.37 24.77 37.26
CA GLU A 124 -11.42 24.27 35.89
C GLU A 124 -12.67 23.39 35.71
N VAL A 125 -13.47 23.74 34.71
CA VAL A 125 -14.66 23.00 34.29
C VAL A 125 -14.40 22.49 32.87
N MET A 126 -14.91 21.32 32.53
CA MET A 126 -14.86 20.75 31.18
C MET A 126 -16.26 20.65 30.61
N MET A 127 -16.36 20.74 29.29
CA MET A 127 -17.60 20.50 28.55
C MET A 127 -17.40 19.29 27.66
N LYS A 128 -18.16 18.22 27.92
CA LYS A 128 -17.98 16.89 27.32
C LYS A 128 -19.32 16.24 27.02
N VAL A 129 -19.30 15.21 26.17
CA VAL A 129 -20.48 14.39 25.91
C VAL A 129 -20.61 13.34 27.00
N LYS A 130 -21.62 13.45 27.86
CA LYS A 130 -21.84 12.45 28.94
C LYS A 130 -22.36 11.13 28.39
N TYR A 131 -23.35 11.21 27.50
CA TYR A 131 -24.04 10.04 26.93
C TYR A 131 -23.68 9.91 25.45
N PHE A 132 -22.70 9.04 25.16
CA PHE A 132 -22.23 8.76 23.81
C PHE A 132 -23.21 7.84 23.06
N LYS A 133 -24.32 8.44 22.65
CA LYS A 133 -25.30 7.88 21.73
C LYS A 133 -25.08 8.52 20.36
N THR A 134 -25.09 7.75 19.27
CA THR A 134 -24.93 8.32 17.92
C THR A 134 -26.05 9.31 17.61
N PRO A 135 -25.77 10.62 17.44
CA PRO A 135 -26.80 11.61 17.13
C PRO A 135 -27.44 11.34 15.77
N LYS A 136 -28.76 11.58 15.62
CA LYS A 136 -29.41 11.49 14.30
C LYS A 136 -28.97 12.61 13.36
N LYS A 137 -28.83 13.84 13.88
CA LYS A 137 -28.53 15.06 13.12
C LYS A 137 -27.69 16.02 13.96
N ILE A 138 -26.36 15.92 13.85
CA ILE A 138 -25.42 16.92 14.34
C ILE A 138 -24.94 17.72 13.12
N VAL A 139 -25.29 19.01 13.07
CA VAL A 139 -25.01 19.88 11.91
C VAL A 139 -24.29 21.16 12.31
N ASP A 140 -24.19 21.44 13.62
CA ASP A 140 -23.40 22.53 14.16
C ASP A 140 -21.90 22.23 14.04
N PRO A 141 -21.12 23.01 13.27
CA PRO A 141 -19.68 22.80 13.13
C PRO A 141 -18.92 22.88 14.46
N ALA A 142 -19.39 23.70 15.42
CA ALA A 142 -18.79 23.78 16.75
C ALA A 142 -19.03 22.48 17.54
N ALA A 143 -20.23 21.90 17.42
CA ALA A 143 -20.56 20.62 18.05
C ALA A 143 -19.75 19.47 17.44
N ILE A 144 -19.67 19.39 16.09
CA ILE A 144 -18.85 18.39 15.38
C ILE A 144 -17.39 18.49 15.82
N ARG A 145 -16.83 19.70 15.90
CA ARG A 145 -15.46 19.93 16.33
C ARG A 145 -15.22 19.47 17.77
N LEU A 146 -16.10 19.82 18.70
CA LEU A 146 -15.96 19.42 20.11
C LEU A 146 -16.04 17.90 20.27
N TYR A 147 -16.98 17.27 19.56
CA TYR A 147 -17.14 15.82 19.53
C TYR A 147 -15.87 15.13 18.98
N TYR A 148 -15.35 15.61 17.86
CA TYR A 148 -14.09 15.14 17.27
C TYR A 148 -12.92 15.22 18.25
N ILE A 149 -12.75 16.36 18.95
CA ILE A 149 -11.63 16.56 19.87
C ILE A 149 -11.71 15.59 21.06
N GLU A 150 -12.90 15.38 21.61
CA GLU A 150 -13.10 14.45 22.72
C GLU A 150 -12.71 13.01 22.32
N VAL A 151 -13.24 12.54 21.17
CA VAL A 151 -12.91 11.21 20.62
C VAL A 151 -11.41 11.09 20.33
N LYS A 152 -10.82 12.11 19.70
CA LYS A 152 -9.38 12.17 19.42
C LYS A 152 -8.56 11.99 20.69
N GLN A 153 -8.92 12.70 21.76
CA GLN A 153 -8.20 12.66 23.02
C GLN A 153 -8.30 11.28 23.68
N CYS A 154 -9.47 10.64 23.66
CA CYS A 154 -9.66 9.27 24.16
C CYS A 154 -8.81 8.24 23.42
N ILE A 155 -8.59 8.43 22.11
CA ILE A 155 -7.75 7.55 21.30
C ILE A 155 -6.27 7.77 21.64
N ILE A 156 -5.78 9.01 21.62
CA ILE A 156 -4.36 9.32 21.87
C ILE A 156 -3.94 8.97 23.30
N SER A 157 -4.81 9.20 24.29
CA SER A 157 -4.54 8.83 25.69
C SER A 157 -4.49 7.31 25.91
N GLY A 158 -4.96 6.50 24.95
CA GLY A 158 -5.13 5.07 25.10
C GLY A 158 -6.34 4.69 25.97
N THR A 159 -7.25 5.65 26.23
CA THR A 159 -8.54 5.37 26.86
C THR A 159 -9.39 4.49 25.94
N TYR A 160 -9.36 4.72 24.63
CA TYR A 160 -9.93 3.83 23.62
C TYR A 160 -8.81 3.04 22.94
N PRO A 161 -8.50 1.80 23.38
CA PRO A 161 -7.51 0.96 22.71
C PRO A 161 -7.94 0.72 21.27
N THR A 162 -7.04 0.99 20.34
CA THR A 162 -7.32 0.92 18.91
C THR A 162 -6.27 0.07 18.20
N SER A 163 -6.66 -0.56 17.10
CA SER A 163 -5.72 -1.30 16.25
C SER A 163 -4.77 -0.34 15.54
N GLU A 164 -3.60 -0.84 15.15
CA GLU A 164 -2.61 -0.03 14.44
C GLU A 164 -3.18 0.54 13.13
N LYS A 165 -3.93 -0.27 12.39
CA LYS A 165 -4.63 0.12 11.15
C LYS A 165 -5.54 1.32 11.37
N LEU A 166 -6.43 1.25 12.36
CA LEU A 166 -7.36 2.34 12.65
C LEU A 166 -6.61 3.58 13.14
N ALA A 167 -5.63 3.43 14.03
CA ALA A 167 -4.86 4.54 14.55
C ALA A 167 -4.12 5.32 13.47
N VAL A 168 -3.48 4.63 12.51
CA VAL A 168 -2.75 5.28 11.40
C VAL A 168 -3.73 6.01 10.47
N ARG A 169 -4.90 5.42 10.18
CA ARG A 169 -5.97 6.10 9.42
C ARG A 169 -6.46 7.36 10.12
N LEU A 170 -6.72 7.26 11.43
CA LEU A 170 -7.16 8.38 12.26
C LEU A 170 -6.06 9.46 12.35
N ALA A 171 -4.79 9.08 12.46
CA ALA A 171 -3.65 10.02 12.41
C ALA A 171 -3.58 10.77 11.08
N ALA A 172 -3.86 10.12 9.94
CA ALA A 172 -3.89 10.79 8.64
C ALA A 172 -4.99 11.89 8.55
N HIS A 173 -6.15 11.64 9.14
CA HIS A 173 -7.22 12.65 9.25
C HIS A 173 -6.79 13.82 10.15
N GLN A 174 -6.15 13.53 11.28
CA GLN A 174 -5.62 14.57 12.17
C GLN A 174 -4.55 15.44 11.47
N VAL A 175 -3.66 14.84 10.69
CA VAL A 175 -2.67 15.57 9.89
C VAL A 175 -3.34 16.44 8.83
N HIS A 176 -4.40 15.95 8.18
CA HIS A 176 -5.18 16.76 7.26
C HIS A 176 -5.82 17.98 7.94
N LEU A 177 -6.42 17.80 9.11
CA LEU A 177 -7.03 18.89 9.87
C LEU A 177 -6.00 19.91 10.38
N ALA A 178 -4.76 19.46 10.66
CA ALA A 178 -3.68 20.33 11.14
C ALA A 178 -2.95 21.08 10.01
N TYR A 179 -2.75 20.44 8.86
CA TYR A 179 -1.85 20.95 7.79
C TYR A 179 -2.52 21.09 6.41
N GLY A 180 -3.79 20.73 6.27
CA GLY A 180 -4.56 20.78 5.03
C GLY A 180 -4.24 19.63 4.06
N ASN A 181 -4.39 19.89 2.77
CA ASN A 181 -4.17 18.91 1.70
C ASN A 181 -2.75 18.33 1.70
N TYR A 182 -2.62 17.08 1.26
CA TYR A 182 -1.32 16.43 1.12
C TYR A 182 -0.42 17.15 0.11
N VAL A 183 0.80 17.49 0.51
CA VAL A 183 1.82 18.09 -0.36
C VAL A 183 3.06 17.18 -0.37
N PRO A 184 3.37 16.50 -1.49
CA PRO A 184 4.48 15.54 -1.56
C PRO A 184 5.84 16.08 -1.12
N SER A 185 6.11 17.36 -1.40
CA SER A 185 7.38 18.02 -1.06
C SER A 185 7.53 18.39 0.42
N LYS A 186 6.44 18.36 1.19
CA LYS A 186 6.44 18.69 2.62
C LYS A 186 6.18 17.47 3.48
N HIS A 187 5.18 16.69 3.10
CA HIS A 187 4.68 15.54 3.87
C HIS A 187 5.44 14.28 3.47
N HIS A 188 6.65 14.17 4.01
CA HIS A 188 7.53 13.00 3.91
C HIS A 188 8.03 12.63 5.32
N PRO A 189 8.52 11.39 5.54
CA PRO A 189 9.02 10.97 6.84
C PRO A 189 10.02 11.96 7.44
N GLY A 190 9.86 12.26 8.73
CA GLY A 190 10.58 13.27 9.48
C GLY A 190 9.86 14.63 9.54
N PHE A 191 8.72 14.80 8.88
CA PHE A 191 7.93 16.03 8.93
C PHE A 191 7.23 16.23 10.27
N LEU A 192 6.66 15.16 10.86
CA LEU A 192 6.00 15.26 12.17
C LEU A 192 7.05 15.24 13.29
N GLY A 193 8.09 14.42 13.16
CA GLY A 193 9.18 14.34 14.13
C GLY A 193 8.64 14.06 15.54
N GLU A 194 9.02 14.91 16.50
CA GLU A 194 8.53 14.83 17.89
C GLU A 194 7.02 15.02 18.04
N ALA A 195 6.36 15.68 17.09
CA ALA A 195 4.91 15.89 17.13
C ALA A 195 4.12 14.60 16.86
N LEU A 196 4.76 13.53 16.37
CA LEU A 196 4.10 12.25 16.08
C LEU A 196 3.35 11.67 17.30
N LYS A 197 3.85 11.95 18.53
CA LYS A 197 3.20 11.56 19.80
C LYS A 197 1.85 12.21 20.06
N ASP A 198 1.55 13.30 19.36
CA ASP A 198 0.28 14.03 19.45
C ASP A 198 -0.78 13.48 18.47
N TYR A 199 -0.42 12.49 17.65
CA TYR A 199 -1.31 11.90 16.64
C TYR A 199 -1.63 10.42 16.91
N LEU A 200 -0.79 9.73 17.68
CA LEU A 200 -0.87 8.28 17.88
C LEU A 200 -0.73 7.87 19.36
N PRO A 201 -1.40 6.79 19.77
CA PRO A 201 -1.16 6.16 21.07
C PRO A 201 0.30 5.74 21.27
N ARG A 202 0.80 5.86 22.50
CA ARG A 202 2.20 5.56 22.86
C ARG A 202 2.61 4.12 22.50
N GLU A 203 1.67 3.20 22.48
CA GLU A 203 1.98 1.78 22.30
C GLU A 203 2.21 1.41 20.85
N ILE A 204 1.57 2.12 19.92
CA ILE A 204 1.85 1.99 18.50
C ILE A 204 3.25 2.55 18.20
N LEU A 205 3.60 3.65 18.85
CA LEU A 205 4.92 4.28 18.75
C LEU A 205 6.03 3.43 19.38
N ALA A 206 5.71 2.61 20.39
CA ALA A 206 6.70 1.77 21.07
C ALA A 206 7.16 0.55 20.24
N VAL A 207 6.35 0.10 19.28
CA VAL A 207 6.63 -1.11 18.48
C VAL A 207 7.13 -0.77 17.07
N ASN A 208 6.86 0.45 16.59
CA ASN A 208 7.16 0.85 15.23
C ASN A 208 8.23 1.95 15.16
N GLN A 209 9.02 1.95 14.07
CA GLN A 209 9.93 3.05 13.79
C GLN A 209 9.12 4.31 13.42
N PRO A 210 9.42 5.50 13.99
CA PRO A 210 8.68 6.74 13.73
C PRO A 210 8.57 7.08 12.24
N GLU A 211 9.68 7.01 11.50
CA GLU A 211 9.73 7.34 10.08
C GLU A 211 8.91 6.36 9.23
N TYR A 212 8.79 5.11 9.67
CA TYR A 212 7.97 4.10 9.00
C TYR A 212 6.48 4.41 9.15
N ILE A 213 6.04 4.76 10.36
CA ILE A 213 4.65 5.11 10.62
C ILE A 213 4.27 6.43 9.94
N GLU A 214 5.16 7.43 9.94
CA GLU A 214 4.94 8.66 9.19
C GLU A 214 4.72 8.39 7.69
N SER A 215 5.51 7.49 7.07
CA SER A 215 5.29 7.09 5.67
C SER A 215 3.85 6.61 5.44
N ARG A 216 3.30 5.79 6.35
CA ARG A 216 1.94 5.24 6.24
C ARG A 216 0.87 6.31 6.44
N ILE A 217 1.03 7.16 7.45
CA ILE A 217 0.14 8.31 7.70
C ILE A 217 0.03 9.16 6.44
N PHE A 218 1.17 9.52 5.84
CA PHE A 218 1.21 10.35 4.64
C PHE A 218 0.66 9.66 3.39
N GLN A 219 0.80 8.35 3.29
CA GLN A 219 0.16 7.59 2.22
C GLN A 219 -1.37 7.67 2.31
N LEU A 220 -1.93 7.53 3.51
CA LEU A 220 -3.37 7.65 3.74
C LEU A 220 -3.86 9.12 3.66
N HIS A 221 -3.01 10.08 4.03
CA HIS A 221 -3.32 11.51 3.92
C HIS A 221 -3.59 11.94 2.47
N ARG A 222 -2.92 11.31 1.49
CA ARG A 222 -3.19 11.51 0.05
C ARG A 222 -4.64 11.25 -0.33
N ASN A 223 -5.31 10.30 0.33
CA ASN A 223 -6.69 9.92 0.02
C ASN A 223 -7.72 10.95 0.53
N LEU A 224 -7.28 11.93 1.33
CA LEU A 224 -8.13 12.99 1.89
C LEU A 224 -8.04 14.30 1.11
N VAL A 225 -7.24 14.36 0.04
CA VAL A 225 -7.07 15.59 -0.76
C VAL A 225 -8.42 16.05 -1.33
N GLY A 226 -8.75 17.32 -1.09
CA GLY A 226 -9.96 17.97 -1.60
C GLY A 226 -11.17 17.88 -0.67
N LYS A 227 -11.09 17.16 0.46
CA LYS A 227 -12.14 17.16 1.48
C LYS A 227 -12.08 18.42 2.35
N SER A 228 -13.24 18.88 2.82
CA SER A 228 -13.37 19.95 3.81
C SER A 228 -13.02 19.48 5.22
N ASN A 229 -12.74 20.41 6.13
CA ASN A 229 -12.44 20.08 7.52
C ASN A 229 -13.63 19.40 8.21
N GLU A 230 -14.85 19.83 7.90
CA GLU A 230 -16.10 19.26 8.41
C GLU A 230 -16.24 17.80 7.98
N GLU A 231 -16.12 17.52 6.67
CA GLU A 231 -16.18 16.14 6.13
C GLU A 231 -15.09 15.23 6.72
N VAL A 232 -13.89 15.77 6.97
CA VAL A 232 -12.78 15.00 7.57
C VAL A 232 -13.05 14.73 9.06
N MET A 233 -13.66 15.65 9.80
CA MET A 233 -14.05 15.43 11.20
C MET A 233 -15.18 14.40 11.30
N GLU A 234 -16.20 14.47 10.44
CA GLU A 234 -17.26 13.46 10.37
C GLU A 234 -16.69 12.08 10.03
N SER A 235 -15.87 12.00 8.98
CA SER A 235 -15.17 10.77 8.58
C SER A 235 -14.26 10.23 9.70
N TYR A 236 -13.66 11.09 10.53
CA TYR A 236 -12.88 10.65 11.70
C TYR A 236 -13.78 9.98 12.74
N ILE A 237 -14.92 10.60 13.04
CA ILE A 237 -15.89 10.07 14.01
C ILE A 237 -16.46 8.73 13.53
N ASP A 238 -16.80 8.62 12.25
CA ASP A 238 -17.28 7.38 11.64
C ASP A 238 -16.25 6.25 11.68
N LEU A 239 -14.97 6.57 11.46
CA LEU A 239 -13.89 5.60 11.62
C LEU A 239 -13.70 5.20 13.09
N ALA A 240 -13.79 6.15 14.02
CA ALA A 240 -13.62 5.89 15.44
C ALA A 240 -14.74 5.00 16.02
N GLN A 241 -15.94 5.02 15.44
CA GLN A 241 -17.04 4.09 15.79
C GLN A 241 -16.67 2.62 15.56
N GLN A 242 -15.64 2.34 14.76
CA GLN A 242 -15.10 0.99 14.59
C GLN A 242 -14.22 0.55 15.78
N ILE A 243 -14.03 1.36 16.82
CA ILE A 243 -13.30 0.96 18.03
C ILE A 243 -14.26 0.33 19.04
N GLN A 244 -13.89 -0.81 19.63
CA GLN A 244 -14.75 -1.61 20.51
C GLN A 244 -15.30 -0.82 21.69
N THR A 245 -14.43 0.01 22.26
CA THR A 245 -14.68 0.85 23.45
C THR A 245 -15.14 2.26 23.08
N TYR A 246 -15.41 2.53 21.80
CA TYR A 246 -15.90 3.84 21.36
C TYR A 246 -17.17 4.23 22.13
N GLY A 247 -17.19 5.47 22.63
CA GLY A 247 -18.29 6.01 23.40
C GLY A 247 -18.46 5.41 24.79
N SER A 248 -17.53 4.57 25.24
CA SER A 248 -17.60 4.01 26.60
C SER A 248 -16.97 4.96 27.63
N SER A 249 -17.56 4.98 28.83
CA SER A 249 -16.93 5.56 30.03
C SER A 249 -16.21 4.46 30.78
N ILE A 250 -14.88 4.59 30.95
CA ILE A 250 -14.02 3.53 31.49
C ILE A 250 -13.61 3.85 32.92
N TYR A 251 -13.86 2.92 33.83
CA TYR A 251 -13.54 3.01 35.24
C TYR A 251 -12.56 1.92 35.65
N LEU A 252 -11.54 2.31 36.43
CA LEU A 252 -10.61 1.37 37.04
C LEU A 252 -11.14 0.90 38.39
N VAL A 253 -11.44 -0.40 38.48
CA VAL A 253 -12.07 -1.05 39.65
C VAL A 253 -11.29 -2.32 40.04
N LYS A 254 -11.61 -2.94 41.17
CA LYS A 254 -11.05 -4.24 41.56
C LYS A 254 -12.14 -5.31 41.52
N GLU A 255 -11.82 -6.51 41.12
CA GLU A 255 -12.73 -7.66 41.28
C GLU A 255 -12.53 -8.25 42.69
N LYS A 256 -13.61 -8.65 43.41
CA LYS A 256 -13.58 -9.05 44.84
C LYS A 256 -12.53 -10.11 45.24
N LEU A 257 -12.01 -10.88 44.28
CA LEU A 257 -11.00 -11.92 44.48
C LEU A 257 -9.86 -11.82 43.45
N GLY A 258 -9.72 -10.68 42.78
CA GLY A 258 -9.02 -10.58 41.51
C GLY A 258 -8.08 -9.40 41.35
N ARG A 259 -7.68 -9.19 40.10
CA ARG A 259 -6.79 -8.10 39.68
C ARG A 259 -7.61 -6.83 39.45
N THR A 260 -6.91 -5.70 39.34
CA THR A 260 -7.52 -4.47 38.84
C THR A 260 -8.10 -4.69 37.45
N LYS A 261 -9.36 -4.30 37.24
CA LYS A 261 -10.11 -4.41 35.99
C LYS A 261 -10.48 -3.02 35.47
N ARG A 262 -10.65 -2.91 34.16
CA ARG A 262 -11.32 -1.78 33.53
C ARG A 262 -12.75 -2.19 33.19
N VAL A 263 -13.72 -1.46 33.74
CA VAL A 263 -15.14 -1.62 33.43
C VAL A 263 -15.56 -0.42 32.60
N ALA A 264 -15.97 -0.69 31.37
CA ALA A 264 -16.36 0.30 30.38
C ALA A 264 -17.88 0.22 30.15
N VAL A 265 -18.60 1.30 30.47
CA VAL A 265 -20.06 1.36 30.30
C VAL A 265 -20.37 2.13 29.01
N ALA A 266 -21.21 1.56 28.15
CA ALA A 266 -21.53 2.12 26.85
C ALA A 266 -23.00 1.91 26.47
N GLU A 267 -23.42 2.47 25.34
CA GLU A 267 -24.85 2.57 24.98
C GLU A 267 -25.62 1.25 24.82
N ASP A 268 -24.94 0.15 24.55
CA ASP A 268 -25.48 -1.16 24.19
C ASP A 268 -25.07 -2.28 25.19
N GLY A 269 -24.29 -1.94 26.21
CA GLY A 269 -23.86 -2.87 27.25
C GLY A 269 -22.61 -2.42 28.03
N VAL A 270 -21.97 -3.40 28.65
CA VAL A 270 -20.76 -3.22 29.47
C VAL A 270 -19.61 -4.02 28.88
N LEU A 271 -18.43 -3.43 28.80
CA LEU A 271 -17.20 -4.13 28.46
C LEU A 271 -16.28 -4.27 29.68
N ILE A 272 -15.67 -5.43 29.86
CA ILE A 272 -14.80 -5.73 30.99
C ILE A 272 -13.46 -6.24 30.49
N SER A 273 -12.38 -5.65 30.97
CA SER A 273 -11.03 -6.02 30.53
C SER A 273 -10.68 -7.48 30.83
N THR A 274 -10.04 -8.15 29.88
CA THR A 274 -9.60 -9.55 30.05
C THR A 274 -8.40 -9.67 30.99
N ASP A 275 -8.13 -10.88 31.48
CA ASP A 275 -7.04 -11.15 32.43
C ASP A 275 -5.65 -11.20 31.79
N ASP A 276 -5.59 -11.59 30.52
CA ASP A 276 -4.38 -11.71 29.72
C ASP A 276 -3.90 -10.35 29.20
N ASN A 277 -4.83 -9.45 28.88
CA ASN A 277 -4.52 -8.12 28.37
C ASN A 277 -5.52 -7.07 28.88
N PRO A 278 -5.10 -6.11 29.74
CA PRO A 278 -6.00 -5.10 30.30
C PRO A 278 -6.57 -4.12 29.25
N LYS A 279 -6.15 -4.23 27.99
CA LYS A 279 -6.64 -3.43 26.85
C LYS A 279 -7.62 -4.18 25.95
N LYS A 280 -7.76 -5.50 26.14
CA LYS A 280 -8.79 -6.29 25.48
C LYS A 280 -10.00 -6.34 26.38
N PHE A 281 -11.20 -6.32 25.80
CA PHE A 281 -12.43 -6.31 26.57
C PHE A 281 -13.41 -7.39 26.11
N HIS A 282 -14.02 -8.07 27.07
CA HIS A 282 -15.21 -8.88 26.84
C HIS A 282 -16.45 -7.98 26.88
N PHE A 283 -17.27 -8.03 25.84
CA PHE A 283 -18.51 -7.26 25.78
C PHE A 283 -19.73 -8.08 26.24
N TYR A 284 -20.50 -7.50 27.14
CA TYR A 284 -21.77 -8.00 27.64
C TYR A 284 -22.88 -7.04 27.23
N SER A 285 -23.70 -7.44 26.26
CA SER A 285 -24.85 -6.64 25.83
C SER A 285 -25.91 -6.55 26.93
N PHE A 286 -26.64 -5.43 27.00
CA PHE A 286 -27.82 -5.32 27.87
C PHE A 286 -28.89 -6.40 27.61
N LYS A 287 -28.88 -7.06 26.43
CA LYS A 287 -29.76 -8.21 26.14
C LYS A 287 -29.46 -9.45 27.00
N ILE A 288 -28.24 -9.56 27.53
CA ILE A 288 -27.77 -10.71 28.32
C ILE A 288 -27.44 -10.34 29.77
N ILE A 289 -27.69 -9.10 30.19
CA ILE A 289 -27.52 -8.64 31.57
C ILE A 289 -28.89 -8.68 32.25
N GLY A 290 -29.01 -9.48 33.31
CA GLY A 290 -30.27 -9.65 34.07
C GLY A 290 -30.45 -8.69 35.22
N GLY A 291 -29.39 -8.02 35.68
CA GLY A 291 -29.42 -7.13 36.83
C GLY A 291 -28.10 -6.45 37.12
N TRP A 292 -28.16 -5.30 37.80
CA TRP A 292 -27.00 -4.64 38.41
C TRP A 292 -27.42 -3.90 39.66
N LYS A 293 -26.55 -3.85 40.67
CA LYS A 293 -26.84 -3.19 41.94
C LYS A 293 -25.57 -2.65 42.59
N ARG A 294 -25.74 -1.64 43.43
CA ARG A 294 -24.69 -1.16 44.33
C ARG A 294 -24.58 -2.08 45.55
N THR A 295 -23.37 -2.30 46.04
CA THR A 295 -23.10 -2.99 47.31
C THR A 295 -22.44 -2.03 48.30
N SER A 296 -22.19 -2.48 49.53
CA SER A 296 -21.49 -1.68 50.54
C SER A 296 -20.03 -1.39 50.20
N ASP A 297 -19.43 -2.22 49.34
CA ASP A 297 -18.01 -2.23 48.98
C ASP A 297 -17.76 -1.99 47.48
N GLY A 298 -18.83 -1.82 46.68
CA GLY A 298 -18.73 -1.58 45.24
C GLY A 298 -20.05 -1.82 44.50
N PHE A 299 -20.05 -2.75 43.54
CA PHE A 299 -21.22 -3.08 42.72
C PHE A 299 -21.14 -4.49 42.11
N ASP A 300 -22.32 -5.04 41.78
CA ASP A 300 -22.46 -6.34 41.15
C ASP A 300 -23.21 -6.24 39.81
N ILE A 301 -22.86 -7.09 38.84
CA ILE A 301 -23.55 -7.25 37.55
C ILE A 301 -23.90 -8.73 37.35
N GLU A 302 -25.17 -9.03 37.10
CA GLU A 302 -25.69 -10.37 36.83
C GLU A 302 -25.84 -10.61 35.32
N ILE A 303 -25.14 -11.62 34.81
CA ILE A 303 -25.22 -12.08 33.42
C ILE A 303 -26.13 -13.31 33.36
N ILE A 304 -27.11 -13.33 32.45
CA ILE A 304 -28.12 -14.41 32.34
C ILE A 304 -27.80 -15.46 31.26
N ALA A 305 -26.95 -15.14 30.28
CA ALA A 305 -26.56 -16.04 29.19
C ALA A 305 -25.14 -15.72 28.67
N PRO A 306 -24.38 -16.68 28.11
CA PRO A 306 -24.71 -18.10 27.91
C PRO A 306 -24.57 -18.96 29.18
N ASN A 307 -23.82 -18.50 30.17
CA ASN A 307 -23.68 -19.16 31.47
C ASN A 307 -24.02 -18.11 32.55
N GLN A 308 -25.01 -18.38 33.40
CA GLN A 308 -25.39 -17.44 34.45
C GLN A 308 -24.17 -17.14 35.33
N LYS A 309 -23.78 -15.87 35.41
CA LYS A 309 -22.54 -15.44 36.06
C LYS A 309 -22.80 -14.14 36.82
N LEU A 310 -22.38 -14.11 38.09
CA LEU A 310 -22.33 -12.88 38.88
C LEU A 310 -20.91 -12.31 38.80
N LEU A 311 -20.81 -11.04 38.45
CA LEU A 311 -19.57 -10.28 38.39
C LEU A 311 -19.56 -9.30 39.57
N GLU A 312 -18.62 -9.45 40.48
CA GLU A 312 -18.55 -8.67 41.73
C GLU A 312 -17.32 -7.77 41.75
N PHE A 313 -17.53 -6.47 41.92
CA PHE A 313 -16.48 -5.46 41.89
C PHE A 313 -16.43 -4.64 43.17
N GLU A 314 -15.21 -4.35 43.62
CA GLU A 314 -14.89 -3.36 44.64
C GLU A 314 -14.48 -2.04 43.99
N ALA A 315 -15.11 -0.95 44.42
CA ALA A 315 -14.81 0.39 43.92
C ALA A 315 -15.19 1.45 44.97
N SER A 316 -14.70 2.68 44.81
CA SER A 316 -15.13 3.79 45.65
C SER A 316 -16.63 4.03 45.51
N ASP A 317 -17.22 4.67 46.53
CA ASP A 317 -18.63 5.03 46.54
C ASP A 317 -19.02 5.83 45.28
N PHE A 318 -18.16 6.80 44.93
CA PHE A 318 -18.27 7.64 43.75
C PHE A 318 -18.27 6.86 42.42
N LYS A 319 -17.30 5.96 42.23
CA LYS A 319 -17.20 5.15 41.00
C LYS A 319 -18.38 4.21 40.85
N SER A 320 -18.78 3.58 41.94
CA SER A 320 -19.92 2.66 41.97
C SER A 320 -21.21 3.37 41.60
N GLU A 321 -21.44 4.57 42.15
CA GLU A 321 -22.59 5.41 41.80
C GLU A 321 -22.57 5.80 40.32
N SER A 322 -21.43 6.28 39.82
CA SER A 322 -21.28 6.72 38.42
C SER A 322 -21.53 5.58 37.42
N ILE A 323 -20.99 4.39 37.68
CA ILE A 323 -21.17 3.19 36.83
C ILE A 323 -22.65 2.79 36.79
N ILE A 324 -23.29 2.71 37.96
CA ILE A 324 -24.69 2.31 38.09
C ILE A 324 -25.61 3.33 37.42
N GLU A 325 -25.35 4.63 37.59
CA GLU A 325 -26.10 5.71 36.95
C GLU A 325 -26.02 5.61 35.42
N LEU A 326 -24.81 5.44 34.87
CA LEU A 326 -24.61 5.30 33.42
C LEU A 326 -25.30 4.05 32.87
N MET A 327 -25.22 2.91 33.56
CA MET A 327 -25.91 1.69 33.15
C MET A 327 -27.43 1.90 33.12
N CYS A 328 -28.01 2.53 34.16
CA CYS A 328 -29.43 2.86 34.19
C CYS A 328 -29.83 3.83 33.07
N ALA A 329 -29.02 4.86 32.83
CA ALA A 329 -29.28 5.87 31.80
C ALA A 329 -29.29 5.26 30.40
N TYR A 330 -28.26 4.48 30.05
CA TYR A 330 -28.20 3.82 28.75
C TYR A 330 -29.31 2.79 28.56
N TYR A 331 -29.62 2.00 29.59
CA TYR A 331 -30.73 1.05 29.54
C TYR A 331 -32.09 1.75 29.29
N LEU A 332 -32.33 2.89 29.96
CA LEU A 332 -33.53 3.72 29.71
C LEU A 332 -33.55 4.32 28.30
N PHE A 333 -32.42 4.77 27.76
CA PHE A 333 -32.35 5.20 26.36
C PHE A 333 -32.72 4.07 25.41
N LEU A 334 -32.22 2.86 25.64
CA LEU A 334 -32.55 1.71 24.81
C LEU A 334 -34.03 1.36 24.87
N LEU A 335 -34.65 1.35 26.05
CA LEU A 335 -36.09 1.13 26.20
C LEU A 335 -36.93 2.15 25.43
N GLY A 336 -36.48 3.41 25.38
CA GLY A 336 -37.15 4.50 24.66
C GLY A 336 -37.08 4.40 23.12
N VAL A 337 -36.22 3.54 22.57
CA VAL A 337 -35.99 3.40 21.13
C VAL A 337 -36.22 1.96 20.63
N ASP A 338 -36.11 0.95 21.50
CA ASP A 338 -36.19 -0.47 21.17
C ASP A 338 -36.77 -1.31 22.33
N SER A 339 -38.11 -1.31 22.46
CA SER A 339 -38.81 -1.86 23.64
C SER A 339 -39.06 -3.38 23.63
N GLY A 340 -38.76 -4.08 22.53
CA GLY A 340 -39.21 -5.47 22.31
C GLY A 340 -38.24 -6.59 22.68
N GLU A 341 -36.94 -6.29 22.88
CA GLU A 341 -35.88 -7.33 22.94
C GLU A 341 -35.00 -7.29 24.21
N LEU A 342 -35.29 -6.41 25.17
CA LEU A 342 -34.49 -6.28 26.40
C LEU A 342 -35.09 -7.08 27.57
N PRO A 343 -34.25 -7.68 28.44
CA PRO A 343 -34.71 -8.40 29.64
C PRO A 343 -35.37 -7.43 30.62
N LEU A 344 -36.34 -7.88 31.41
CA LEU A 344 -36.93 -7.05 32.46
C LEU A 344 -35.96 -6.94 33.64
N VAL A 345 -35.48 -5.73 33.92
CA VAL A 345 -34.53 -5.44 35.00
C VAL A 345 -35.12 -4.43 35.98
N SER A 346 -34.94 -4.65 37.28
CA SER A 346 -35.26 -3.64 38.30
C SER A 346 -34.13 -2.61 38.35
N LEU A 347 -34.45 -1.34 38.10
CA LEU A 347 -33.45 -0.28 38.09
C LEU A 347 -33.09 0.13 39.53
N PRO A 348 -31.79 0.06 39.92
CA PRO A 348 -31.35 0.45 41.26
C PRO A 348 -31.48 1.95 41.55
N MET A 349 -31.62 2.78 40.50
CA MET A 349 -31.87 4.22 40.60
C MET A 349 -32.55 4.75 39.33
N GLN A 350 -33.12 5.95 39.41
CA GLN A 350 -33.61 6.70 38.25
C GLN A 350 -32.71 7.90 37.99
N PRO A 351 -31.92 7.90 36.90
CA PRO A 351 -31.12 9.05 36.51
C PRO A 351 -32.00 10.25 36.18
N GLU A 352 -31.63 11.43 36.67
CA GLU A 352 -32.29 12.69 36.33
C GLU A 352 -31.66 13.33 35.09
N GLY A 353 -32.42 14.17 34.37
CA GLY A 353 -31.89 15.00 33.28
C GLY A 353 -31.52 14.25 31.99
N LEU A 354 -32.10 13.07 31.75
CA LEU A 354 -31.83 12.30 30.53
C LEU A 354 -32.27 13.09 29.26
N PRO A 355 -31.39 13.26 28.25
CA PRO A 355 -31.76 13.82 26.96
C PRO A 355 -32.87 13.00 26.25
N ASN A 356 -33.57 13.60 25.29
CA ASN A 356 -34.64 12.90 24.58
C ASN A 356 -34.08 11.71 23.76
N PRO A 357 -34.49 10.46 24.02
CA PRO A 357 -33.98 9.28 23.31
C PRO A 357 -34.16 9.36 21.78
N LYS A 358 -35.20 10.07 21.30
CA LYS A 358 -35.51 10.21 19.87
C LYS A 358 -34.44 10.99 19.09
N MET A 359 -33.59 11.79 19.76
CA MET A 359 -32.49 12.56 19.16
C MET A 359 -31.36 11.67 18.65
N PHE A 360 -31.31 10.43 19.12
CA PHE A 360 -30.22 9.50 18.84
C PHE A 360 -30.69 8.34 17.96
N GLN A 361 -29.75 7.77 17.22
CA GLN A 361 -29.98 6.59 16.41
C GLN A 361 -30.16 5.36 17.31
N LYS A 362 -30.83 4.33 16.76
CA LYS A 362 -30.76 3.00 17.36
C LYS A 362 -29.28 2.58 17.41
N PRO A 363 -28.82 1.96 18.51
CA PRO A 363 -27.47 1.41 18.55
C PRO A 363 -27.28 0.50 17.36
N ASN A 364 -26.18 0.65 16.64
CA ASN A 364 -25.89 -0.18 15.49
C ASN A 364 -25.53 -1.60 15.96
N THR A 365 -26.54 -2.47 16.10
CA THR A 365 -26.37 -3.86 16.53
C THR A 365 -25.58 -4.71 15.52
N ALA A 366 -25.30 -4.19 14.31
CA ALA A 366 -24.43 -4.85 13.33
C ALA A 366 -22.93 -4.71 13.67
N LEU A 367 -22.53 -3.68 14.42
CA LEU A 367 -21.19 -3.60 15.03
C LEU A 367 -21.17 -4.52 16.26
N LYS A 368 -21.11 -5.83 16.04
CA LYS A 368 -20.85 -6.78 17.13
C LYS A 368 -19.50 -6.42 17.73
N ARG A 369 -19.49 -5.72 18.87
CA ARG A 369 -18.28 -5.42 19.66
C ARG A 369 -17.46 -6.67 20.02
N ASN A 370 -18.02 -7.86 19.83
CA ASN A 370 -17.34 -9.15 19.99
C ASN A 370 -16.32 -9.50 18.90
N LEU A 371 -16.26 -8.79 17.75
CA LEU A 371 -15.45 -9.18 16.58
C LEU A 371 -14.08 -8.48 16.44
N GLN A 372 -13.66 -7.64 17.40
CA GLN A 372 -12.42 -6.85 17.27
C GLN A 372 -11.18 -7.49 17.89
N ASP A 373 -11.33 -8.57 18.66
CA ASP A 373 -10.22 -9.23 19.34
C ASP A 373 -9.52 -10.31 18.48
N GLN A 374 -10.01 -10.53 17.26
CA GLN A 374 -9.47 -11.50 16.30
C GLN A 374 -8.91 -10.75 15.09
N CYS A 375 -7.75 -11.21 14.58
CA CYS A 375 -7.30 -10.80 13.25
C CYS A 375 -8.47 -11.09 12.30
N GLN A 376 -9.06 -10.05 11.73
CA GLN A 376 -10.24 -10.19 10.89
C GLN A 376 -9.85 -10.73 9.52
N THR A 377 -8.55 -10.69 9.22
CA THR A 377 -8.02 -11.13 7.94
C THR A 377 -6.78 -12.01 8.09
N ARG A 378 -6.56 -12.89 7.11
CA ARG A 378 -5.34 -13.72 7.07
C ARG A 378 -4.06 -12.89 7.00
N LEU A 379 -4.10 -11.73 6.34
CA LEU A 379 -2.95 -10.86 6.22
C LEU A 379 -2.56 -10.20 7.55
N GLU A 380 -3.54 -9.81 8.36
CA GLU A 380 -3.30 -9.33 9.73
C GLU A 380 -2.69 -10.43 10.59
N LEU A 381 -3.22 -11.66 10.51
CA LEU A 381 -2.67 -12.82 11.23
C LEU A 381 -1.21 -13.10 10.81
N PHE A 382 -0.92 -13.02 9.52
CA PHE A 382 0.43 -13.14 9.00
C PHE A 382 1.38 -12.07 9.59
N LYS A 383 0.94 -10.82 9.62
CA LYS A 383 1.74 -9.72 10.19
C LYS A 383 1.99 -9.91 11.69
N ASP A 384 0.97 -10.30 12.45
CA ASP A 384 1.10 -10.53 13.89
C ASP A 384 2.08 -11.68 14.17
N GLU A 385 2.00 -12.76 13.41
CA GLU A 385 2.93 -13.87 13.53
C GLU A 385 4.35 -13.48 13.10
N LEU A 386 4.49 -12.67 12.05
CA LEU A 386 5.77 -12.12 11.61
C LEU A 386 6.41 -11.29 12.73
N ALA A 387 5.66 -10.39 13.38
CA ALA A 387 6.12 -9.57 14.48
C ALA A 387 6.51 -10.42 15.71
N ARG A 388 5.69 -11.45 16.03
CA ARG A 388 5.95 -12.39 17.12
C ARG A 388 7.24 -13.18 16.91
N LEU A 389 7.43 -13.74 15.71
CA LEU A 389 8.62 -14.50 15.35
C LEU A 389 9.87 -13.61 15.23
N SER A 390 9.71 -12.38 14.72
CA SER A 390 10.76 -11.36 14.66
C SER A 390 11.30 -11.06 16.05
N LYS A 391 10.41 -10.77 17.02
CA LYS A 391 10.79 -10.53 18.41
C LYS A 391 11.44 -11.75 19.06
N LYS A 392 10.93 -12.96 18.80
CA LYS A 392 11.47 -14.21 19.34
C LYS A 392 12.87 -14.53 18.83
N LYS A 393 13.16 -14.20 17.56
CA LYS A 393 14.44 -14.50 16.90
C LYS A 393 15.41 -13.31 16.87
N GLU A 394 15.00 -12.15 17.38
CA GLU A 394 15.76 -10.88 17.34
C GLU A 394 16.15 -10.46 15.91
N ILE A 395 15.27 -10.76 14.95
CA ILE A 395 15.46 -10.41 13.52
C ILE A 395 14.65 -9.16 13.22
N THR A 396 15.28 -8.13 12.67
CA THR A 396 14.58 -6.90 12.24
C THR A 396 13.74 -7.20 11.00
N MET A 397 12.45 -6.87 11.04
CA MET A 397 11.55 -7.12 9.91
C MET A 397 11.95 -6.29 8.68
N ASN A 398 11.91 -6.91 7.51
CA ASN A 398 12.24 -6.24 6.25
C ASN A 398 11.23 -5.11 5.96
N ARG A 399 11.74 -3.90 5.76
CA ARG A 399 10.90 -2.70 5.52
C ARG A 399 10.06 -2.80 4.24
N LYS A 400 10.61 -3.35 3.15
CA LYS A 400 9.90 -3.48 1.86
C LYS A 400 8.73 -4.47 1.96
N LEU A 401 8.91 -5.55 2.74
CA LEU A 401 7.85 -6.49 3.09
C LEU A 401 6.75 -5.80 3.91
N LEU A 402 7.12 -5.16 5.02
CA LEU A 402 6.17 -4.50 5.92
C LEU A 402 5.34 -3.44 5.19
N MET A 403 5.97 -2.60 4.37
CA MET A 403 5.26 -1.56 3.61
C MET A 403 4.19 -2.14 2.68
N GLN A 404 4.46 -3.25 1.97
CA GLN A 404 3.48 -3.86 1.05
C GLN A 404 2.34 -4.53 1.81
N VAL A 405 2.65 -5.19 2.91
CA VAL A 405 1.66 -5.86 3.79
C VAL A 405 0.75 -4.83 4.44
N ASP A 406 1.33 -3.82 5.08
CA ASP A 406 0.56 -2.76 5.75
C ASP A 406 -0.24 -1.93 4.75
N ASN A 407 0.30 -1.67 3.56
CA ASN A 407 -0.47 -1.00 2.52
C ASN A 407 -1.72 -1.79 2.12
N ALA A 408 -1.63 -3.12 2.04
CA ALA A 408 -2.79 -3.96 1.74
C ALA A 408 -3.76 -4.02 2.93
N ILE A 409 -3.26 -4.09 4.17
CA ILE A 409 -4.10 -4.04 5.39
C ILE A 409 -4.84 -2.70 5.51
N ASP A 410 -4.12 -1.58 5.34
CA ASP A 410 -4.65 -0.22 5.52
C ASP A 410 -5.72 0.13 4.47
N GLN A 411 -5.66 -0.50 3.29
CA GLN A 411 -6.57 -0.29 2.17
C GLN A 411 -7.57 -1.44 1.95
N ASP A 412 -7.61 -2.44 2.83
CA ASP A 412 -8.52 -3.59 2.71
C ASP A 412 -8.35 -4.35 1.37
N LEU A 413 -7.10 -4.53 0.91
CA LEU A 413 -6.77 -5.18 -0.35
C LEU A 413 -6.35 -6.64 -0.17
N VAL A 414 -6.60 -7.45 -1.20
CA VAL A 414 -6.02 -8.79 -1.31
C VAL A 414 -4.56 -8.68 -1.75
N LEU A 415 -3.64 -9.24 -0.96
CA LEU A 415 -2.22 -9.24 -1.31
C LEU A 415 -1.89 -10.39 -2.27
N GLU A 416 -1.92 -10.10 -3.58
CA GLU A 416 -1.63 -11.10 -4.62
C GLU A 416 -0.17 -11.13 -5.10
N THR A 417 0.49 -9.97 -5.08
CA THR A 417 1.85 -9.79 -5.58
C THR A 417 2.73 -9.20 -4.49
N LEU A 418 3.91 -9.79 -4.32
CA LEU A 418 4.89 -9.35 -3.35
C LEU A 418 6.26 -9.20 -4.01
N ASP A 419 6.74 -7.96 -4.13
CA ASP A 419 8.06 -7.66 -4.66
C ASP A 419 9.06 -7.40 -3.52
N LEU A 420 9.93 -8.36 -3.26
CA LEU A 420 11.03 -8.25 -2.31
C LEU A 420 12.40 -8.15 -3.00
N SER A 421 12.44 -7.82 -4.30
CA SER A 421 13.68 -7.63 -5.02
C SER A 421 14.54 -6.50 -4.43
N ARG A 422 15.86 -6.70 -4.40
CA ARG A 422 16.85 -5.73 -3.89
C ARG A 422 16.50 -5.15 -2.51
N SER A 423 15.84 -5.94 -1.67
CA SER A 423 15.36 -5.49 -0.35
C SER A 423 16.36 -5.77 0.78
N GLY A 424 17.49 -6.42 0.45
CA GLY A 424 18.50 -6.78 1.43
C GLY A 424 18.15 -8.03 2.24
N LEU A 425 17.22 -8.86 1.77
CA LEU A 425 16.82 -10.09 2.47
C LEU A 425 18.00 -11.06 2.64
N LEU A 426 18.17 -11.50 3.88
CA LEU A 426 19.09 -12.56 4.28
C LEU A 426 18.35 -13.91 4.39
N PRO A 427 19.07 -15.04 4.47
CA PRO A 427 18.46 -16.37 4.63
C PRO A 427 17.50 -16.45 5.84
N ASP A 428 17.87 -15.85 6.97
CA ASP A 428 17.04 -15.86 8.18
C ASP A 428 15.76 -15.01 8.03
N ASP A 429 15.80 -13.93 7.25
CA ASP A 429 14.63 -13.12 6.95
C ASP A 429 13.63 -13.92 6.08
N LEU A 430 14.12 -14.65 5.08
CA LEU A 430 13.28 -15.52 4.27
C LEU A 430 12.67 -16.65 5.11
N ARG A 431 13.46 -17.23 6.02
CA ARG A 431 12.96 -18.25 6.95
C ARG A 431 11.88 -17.69 7.87
N LEU A 432 12.09 -16.50 8.41
CA LEU A 432 11.10 -15.78 9.21
C LEU A 432 9.81 -15.55 8.41
N PHE A 433 9.92 -15.08 7.17
CA PHE A 433 8.79 -14.87 6.27
C PHE A 433 8.00 -16.16 6.03
N VAL A 434 8.66 -17.24 5.61
CA VAL A 434 7.98 -18.50 5.27
C VAL A 434 7.40 -19.19 6.52
N ASP A 435 8.04 -19.05 7.68
CA ASP A 435 7.46 -19.49 8.97
C ASP A 435 6.16 -18.75 9.30
N ALA A 436 6.13 -17.43 9.11
CA ALA A 436 4.93 -16.63 9.33
C ALA A 436 3.82 -16.95 8.32
N VAL A 437 4.17 -17.15 7.04
CA VAL A 437 3.21 -17.60 6.01
C VAL A 437 2.60 -18.95 6.40
N ALA A 438 3.42 -19.93 6.77
CA ALA A 438 2.95 -21.26 7.16
C ALA A 438 1.96 -21.19 8.33
N LYS A 439 2.30 -20.41 9.37
CA LYS A 439 1.44 -20.22 10.54
C LYS A 439 0.13 -19.50 10.23
N ALA A 440 0.14 -18.53 9.31
CA ALA A 440 -1.06 -17.85 8.87
C ALA A 440 -2.01 -18.78 8.10
N PHE A 441 -1.48 -19.71 7.29
CA PHE A 441 -2.28 -20.70 6.56
C PHE A 441 -2.66 -21.95 7.38
N GLU A 442 -1.94 -22.23 8.48
CA GLU A 442 -2.34 -23.27 9.45
C GLU A 442 -3.65 -22.94 10.17
N TYR A 443 -3.97 -21.64 10.29
CA TYR A 443 -5.19 -21.20 10.96
C TYR A 443 -6.42 -21.40 10.06
N LEU A 444 -7.37 -22.17 10.61
CA LEU A 444 -8.67 -22.47 10.02
C LEU A 444 -9.76 -21.74 10.82
N PRO A 445 -10.44 -20.75 10.23
CA PRO A 445 -11.54 -20.04 10.89
C PRO A 445 -12.68 -20.98 11.25
N LYS A 446 -13.36 -20.71 12.36
CA LYS A 446 -14.59 -21.44 12.73
C LYS A 446 -15.78 -20.96 11.89
N GLU A 447 -16.83 -21.77 11.76
CA GLU A 447 -18.03 -21.41 10.96
C GLU A 447 -18.71 -20.12 11.44
N ASP A 448 -18.69 -19.84 12.75
CA ASP A 448 -19.30 -18.66 13.35
C ASP A 448 -18.35 -17.44 13.46
N GLU A 449 -17.12 -17.56 12.96
CA GLU A 449 -16.07 -16.55 13.05
C GLU A 449 -16.02 -15.69 11.78
N PHE A 450 -16.07 -14.37 11.94
CA PHE A 450 -15.91 -13.45 10.83
C PHE A 450 -14.42 -13.33 10.49
N PHE A 451 -13.99 -14.03 9.43
CA PHE A 451 -12.61 -14.02 8.96
C PHE A 451 -12.55 -13.95 7.44
N GLU A 452 -11.84 -12.96 6.93
CA GLU A 452 -11.63 -12.73 5.50
C GLU A 452 -10.28 -13.25 5.04
N ASP A 453 -10.28 -14.05 3.97
CA ASP A 453 -9.05 -14.54 3.36
C ASP A 453 -8.53 -13.58 2.29
N ASN A 454 -7.77 -12.57 2.72
CA ASN A 454 -7.19 -11.53 1.86
C ASN A 454 -5.69 -11.74 1.57
N MET A 455 -5.15 -12.93 1.83
CA MET A 455 -3.74 -13.25 1.59
C MET A 455 -3.61 -14.33 0.51
N SER A 456 -3.34 -13.93 -0.73
CA SER A 456 -3.27 -14.83 -1.88
C SER A 456 -2.01 -14.57 -2.72
N ILE A 457 -0.83 -14.61 -2.09
CA ILE A 457 0.45 -14.26 -2.74
C ILE A 457 0.74 -15.26 -3.87
N THR A 458 0.31 -14.97 -5.10
CA THR A 458 0.53 -15.83 -6.26
C THR A 458 1.79 -15.45 -7.02
N ARG A 459 2.28 -14.21 -6.85
CA ARG A 459 3.50 -13.68 -7.48
C ARG A 459 4.49 -13.24 -6.41
N LEU A 460 5.69 -13.81 -6.43
CA LEU A 460 6.77 -13.46 -5.50
C LEU A 460 8.05 -13.14 -6.26
N ASP A 461 8.64 -11.97 -5.98
CA ASP A 461 9.97 -11.61 -6.46
C ASP A 461 10.96 -11.54 -5.30
N LEU A 462 12.00 -12.40 -5.34
CA LEU A 462 13.09 -12.49 -4.37
C LEU A 462 14.43 -12.04 -4.97
N SER A 463 14.43 -11.43 -6.15
CA SER A 463 15.63 -11.18 -6.94
C SER A 463 16.65 -10.26 -6.25
N SER A 464 17.93 -10.48 -6.57
CA SER A 464 19.05 -9.68 -6.06
C SER A 464 19.11 -9.62 -4.53
N ASN A 465 18.82 -10.75 -3.87
CA ASN A 465 19.01 -10.93 -2.43
C ASN A 465 19.84 -12.20 -2.19
N PRO A 466 20.82 -12.19 -1.26
CA PRO A 466 21.67 -13.35 -0.98
C PRO A 466 20.98 -14.41 -0.10
N ILE A 467 19.73 -14.77 -0.40
CA ILE A 467 18.86 -15.62 0.44
C ILE A 467 19.28 -17.08 0.53
N VAL A 468 20.19 -17.55 -0.34
CA VAL A 468 20.78 -18.91 -0.25
C VAL A 468 22.30 -18.87 -0.06
N LYS A 469 22.86 -17.67 0.24
CA LYS A 469 24.27 -17.50 0.54
C LYS A 469 24.56 -18.11 1.91
N GLY A 470 25.41 -19.13 1.95
CA GLY A 470 25.67 -19.93 3.15
C GLY A 470 25.31 -21.41 3.00
N GLY A 471 24.57 -21.76 1.95
CA GLY A 471 24.35 -23.15 1.55
C GLY A 471 23.10 -23.81 2.12
N ASP A 472 22.31 -23.09 2.92
CA ASP A 472 20.95 -23.51 3.27
C ASP A 472 19.96 -23.05 2.19
N VAL A 473 19.07 -23.95 1.80
CA VAL A 473 18.03 -23.71 0.81
C VAL A 473 16.65 -24.09 1.34
N ASP A 474 16.51 -24.52 2.60
CA ASP A 474 15.24 -25.00 3.16
C ASP A 474 14.15 -23.91 3.09
N ALA A 475 14.47 -22.69 3.56
CA ALA A 475 13.54 -21.57 3.51
C ALA A 475 13.08 -21.26 2.07
N PHE A 476 14.02 -21.26 1.11
CA PHE A 476 13.70 -21.07 -0.31
C PHE A 476 12.93 -22.26 -0.90
N GLY A 477 13.20 -23.49 -0.47
CA GLY A 477 12.44 -24.68 -0.86
C GLY A 477 11.00 -24.62 -0.36
N ARG A 478 10.78 -24.22 0.88
CA ARG A 478 9.45 -24.12 1.49
C ARG A 478 8.54 -23.09 0.81
N VAL A 479 9.09 -22.11 0.09
CA VAL A 479 8.32 -21.22 -0.80
C VAL A 479 7.47 -22.01 -1.81
N PHE A 480 7.94 -23.18 -2.26
CA PHE A 480 7.20 -24.01 -3.21
C PHE A 480 6.13 -24.89 -2.57
N CYS A 481 6.25 -25.25 -1.29
CA CYS A 481 5.46 -26.33 -0.70
C CYS A 481 4.83 -26.01 0.66
N THR A 482 4.70 -24.73 1.01
CA THR A 482 3.97 -24.34 2.22
C THR A 482 2.48 -24.61 2.02
N SER A 483 1.88 -25.35 2.96
CA SER A 483 0.46 -25.74 2.88
C SER A 483 -0.45 -24.51 2.80
N GLY A 484 -1.48 -24.56 1.96
CA GLY A 484 -2.41 -23.45 1.74
C GLY A 484 -1.89 -22.33 0.82
N TRP A 485 -0.57 -22.22 0.63
CA TRP A 485 0.01 -21.16 -0.20
C TRP A 485 0.11 -21.58 -1.68
N MET A 486 -0.65 -20.91 -2.55
CA MET A 486 -0.73 -21.20 -4.00
C MET A 486 0.18 -20.29 -4.83
N LEU A 487 1.50 -20.46 -4.70
CA LEU A 487 2.46 -19.69 -5.51
C LEU A 487 2.42 -20.12 -6.99
N LYS A 488 2.17 -19.16 -7.88
CA LYS A 488 2.09 -19.36 -9.35
C LYS A 488 3.32 -18.84 -10.08
N HIS A 489 3.89 -17.72 -9.65
CA HIS A 489 5.00 -17.07 -10.33
C HIS A 489 6.11 -16.74 -9.33
N LEU A 490 7.29 -17.30 -9.56
CA LEU A 490 8.48 -17.01 -8.77
C LEU A 490 9.53 -16.33 -9.64
N THR A 491 10.00 -15.17 -9.20
CA THR A 491 11.19 -14.51 -9.73
C THR A 491 12.28 -14.55 -8.67
N ALA A 492 13.42 -15.16 -8.97
CA ALA A 492 14.53 -15.36 -8.05
C ALA A 492 15.86 -15.20 -8.79
N ARG A 493 16.05 -14.03 -9.43
CA ARG A 493 17.26 -13.72 -10.19
C ARG A 493 18.40 -13.35 -9.26
N ASN A 494 19.63 -13.79 -9.57
CA ASN A 494 20.82 -13.43 -8.78
C ASN A 494 20.62 -13.60 -7.26
N ILE A 495 20.14 -14.78 -6.84
CA ILE A 495 19.99 -15.11 -5.42
C ILE A 495 21.19 -15.91 -4.86
N HIS A 496 22.21 -16.11 -5.70
CA HIS A 496 23.36 -17.00 -5.47
C HIS A 496 23.00 -18.50 -5.43
N LEU A 497 21.97 -18.91 -6.16
CA LEU A 497 21.59 -20.33 -6.26
C LEU A 497 22.60 -21.10 -7.13
N THR A 498 23.37 -21.98 -6.50
CA THR A 498 24.33 -22.83 -7.22
C THR A 498 23.69 -24.14 -7.66
N GLY A 499 24.30 -24.80 -8.66
CA GLY A 499 23.84 -26.10 -9.14
C GLY A 499 23.77 -27.20 -8.07
N LYS A 500 24.60 -27.13 -7.03
CA LYS A 500 24.55 -28.06 -5.88
C LYS A 500 23.29 -27.82 -5.06
N LEU A 501 23.02 -26.57 -4.68
CA LEU A 501 21.84 -26.20 -3.88
C LEU A 501 20.54 -26.47 -4.64
N ALA A 502 20.51 -26.18 -5.94
CA ALA A 502 19.35 -26.47 -6.79
C ALA A 502 18.97 -27.96 -6.83
N THR A 503 19.92 -28.89 -6.57
CA THR A 503 19.58 -30.31 -6.51
C THR A 503 18.70 -30.67 -5.31
N LEU A 504 18.81 -29.90 -4.22
CA LEU A 504 18.01 -30.09 -3.00
C LEU A 504 16.56 -29.59 -3.19
N LEU A 505 16.30 -28.73 -4.18
CA LEU A 505 14.97 -28.19 -4.47
C LEU A 505 14.02 -29.20 -5.10
N ASN A 506 14.52 -30.33 -5.63
CA ASN A 506 13.71 -31.31 -6.34
C ASN A 506 12.50 -31.80 -5.52
N GLY A 507 12.73 -32.15 -4.24
CA GLY A 507 11.67 -32.62 -3.34
C GLY A 507 10.67 -31.55 -2.89
N TYR A 508 11.02 -30.28 -3.00
CA TYR A 508 10.12 -29.16 -2.72
C TYR A 508 9.26 -28.84 -3.96
N LEU A 509 9.90 -28.75 -5.13
CA LEU A 509 9.23 -28.50 -6.41
C LEU A 509 8.22 -29.59 -6.78
N SER A 510 8.49 -30.86 -6.44
CA SER A 510 7.56 -31.96 -6.67
C SER A 510 6.26 -31.88 -5.85
N LYS A 511 6.19 -30.99 -4.87
CA LYS A 511 5.00 -30.75 -4.04
C LYS A 511 4.21 -29.51 -4.49
N ASN A 512 4.70 -28.78 -5.49
CA ASN A 512 4.01 -27.61 -6.01
C ASN A 512 3.24 -27.98 -7.28
N ASP A 513 1.90 -27.86 -7.23
CA ASP A 513 1.00 -28.14 -8.34
C ASP A 513 0.42 -26.87 -9.00
N PHE A 514 0.90 -25.69 -8.61
CA PHE A 514 0.35 -24.38 -8.99
C PHE A 514 1.30 -23.53 -9.84
N LEU A 515 2.59 -23.88 -9.90
CA LEU A 515 3.61 -23.07 -10.56
C LEU A 515 3.35 -22.93 -12.07
N GLU A 516 3.19 -21.69 -12.51
CA GLU A 516 2.98 -21.28 -13.90
C GLU A 516 4.26 -20.69 -14.51
N SER A 517 5.10 -20.00 -13.73
CA SER A 517 6.37 -19.48 -14.22
C SER A 517 7.47 -19.50 -13.17
N ILE A 518 8.69 -19.78 -13.62
CA ILE A 518 9.89 -19.67 -12.79
C ILE A 518 11.01 -18.92 -13.52
N ASP A 519 11.51 -17.88 -12.88
CA ASP A 519 12.62 -17.08 -13.36
C ASP A 519 13.82 -17.19 -12.41
N LEU A 520 14.89 -17.80 -12.90
CA LEU A 520 16.14 -18.05 -12.17
C LEU A 520 17.33 -17.44 -12.90
N GLU A 521 17.14 -16.38 -13.68
CA GLU A 521 18.21 -15.68 -14.38
C GLU A 521 19.37 -15.25 -13.45
N ASP A 522 20.59 -15.16 -13.99
CA ASP A 522 21.78 -14.70 -13.28
C ASP A 522 22.11 -15.49 -11.99
N ASN A 523 21.89 -16.81 -12.00
CA ASN A 523 22.34 -17.72 -10.94
C ASN A 523 23.49 -18.62 -11.45
N ASP A 524 23.96 -19.58 -10.65
CA ASP A 524 25.03 -20.51 -11.03
C ASP A 524 24.55 -21.97 -11.08
N LEU A 525 23.40 -22.20 -11.73
CA LEU A 525 22.77 -23.51 -11.74
C LEU A 525 23.59 -24.60 -12.45
N LYS A 526 24.34 -24.23 -13.49
CA LYS A 526 25.03 -25.17 -14.39
C LYS A 526 24.06 -26.24 -14.93
N MET A 527 24.59 -27.27 -15.60
CA MET A 527 23.77 -28.39 -16.10
C MET A 527 23.04 -29.15 -14.96
N LYS A 528 23.74 -29.44 -13.85
CA LYS A 528 23.19 -30.25 -12.76
C LYS A 528 21.99 -29.59 -12.08
N GLY A 529 22.06 -28.28 -11.81
CA GLY A 529 20.96 -27.53 -11.20
C GLY A 529 19.74 -27.48 -12.12
N VAL A 530 19.92 -27.06 -13.39
CA VAL A 530 18.82 -27.01 -14.37
C VAL A 530 18.18 -28.39 -14.55
N SER A 531 18.96 -29.45 -14.70
CA SER A 531 18.40 -30.81 -14.83
C SER A 531 17.62 -31.26 -13.59
N SER A 532 18.03 -30.84 -12.39
CA SER A 532 17.33 -31.18 -11.14
C SER A 532 16.03 -30.42 -10.97
N ILE A 533 15.99 -29.15 -11.41
CA ILE A 533 14.77 -28.33 -11.41
C ILE A 533 13.77 -28.83 -12.46
N LEU A 534 14.23 -29.22 -13.65
CA LEU A 534 13.35 -29.68 -14.73
C LEU A 534 12.75 -31.08 -14.50
N LYS A 535 13.40 -31.94 -13.69
CA LYS A 535 12.90 -33.29 -13.37
C LYS A 535 11.48 -33.30 -12.76
N PRO A 536 11.20 -32.59 -11.65
CA PRO A 536 9.88 -32.58 -11.03
C PRO A 536 8.85 -31.80 -11.87
N LEU A 537 9.30 -30.81 -12.65
CA LEU A 537 8.42 -29.99 -13.50
C LEU A 537 8.06 -30.68 -14.83
N LYS A 538 8.68 -31.82 -15.13
CA LYS A 538 8.41 -32.61 -16.33
C LYS A 538 7.01 -33.22 -16.26
N GLY A 539 6.11 -32.74 -17.10
CA GLY A 539 4.72 -33.22 -17.18
C GLY A 539 3.74 -32.40 -16.35
N GLN A 540 4.20 -31.35 -15.66
CA GLN A 540 3.28 -30.36 -15.10
C GLN A 540 2.65 -29.55 -16.25
N GLU A 541 1.32 -29.48 -16.26
CA GLU A 541 0.55 -28.84 -17.33
C GLU A 541 0.39 -27.32 -17.11
N ARG A 542 0.64 -26.81 -15.91
CA ARG A 542 0.48 -25.38 -15.61
C ARG A 542 1.68 -24.52 -15.98
N ILE A 543 2.89 -25.07 -15.89
CA ILE A 543 4.11 -24.30 -16.10
C ILE A 543 4.23 -23.88 -17.56
N CYS A 544 4.18 -22.58 -17.84
CA CYS A 544 4.17 -22.03 -19.18
C CYS A 544 5.43 -21.22 -19.51
N SER A 545 6.21 -20.80 -18.50
CA SER A 545 7.42 -19.99 -18.69
C SER A 545 8.61 -20.45 -17.85
N PHE A 546 9.76 -20.59 -18.53
CA PHE A 546 11.06 -20.81 -17.92
C PHE A 546 12.04 -19.70 -18.31
N ASN A 547 12.70 -19.11 -17.32
CA ASN A 547 13.87 -18.27 -17.54
C ASN A 547 15.09 -18.84 -16.80
N PHE A 548 16.05 -19.34 -17.57
CA PHE A 548 17.35 -19.83 -17.09
C PHE A 548 18.51 -19.03 -17.70
N ASN A 549 18.29 -17.77 -18.09
CA ASN A 549 19.34 -16.93 -18.67
C ASN A 549 20.57 -16.84 -17.74
N ASN A 550 21.77 -16.74 -18.31
CA ASN A 550 23.03 -16.51 -17.60
C ASN A 550 23.29 -17.49 -16.41
N ASN A 551 23.03 -18.78 -16.59
CA ASN A 551 23.16 -19.79 -15.54
C ASN A 551 24.40 -20.69 -15.65
N GLY A 552 25.33 -20.33 -16.55
CA GLY A 552 26.52 -21.12 -16.83
C GLY A 552 26.19 -22.54 -17.30
N VAL A 553 25.06 -22.74 -17.97
CA VAL A 553 24.63 -24.05 -18.46
C VAL A 553 25.48 -24.43 -19.68
N THR A 554 25.99 -25.66 -19.68
CA THR A 554 26.85 -26.20 -20.75
C THR A 554 26.37 -27.55 -21.29
N GLY A 555 25.18 -28.03 -20.88
CA GLY A 555 24.79 -29.44 -21.06
C GLY A 555 23.29 -29.77 -20.94
N ALA A 556 22.41 -28.78 -20.79
CA ALA A 556 21.01 -29.05 -20.44
C ALA A 556 20.07 -29.24 -21.64
N GLY A 557 20.55 -29.15 -22.88
CA GLY A 557 19.70 -29.18 -24.08
C GLY A 557 18.78 -30.39 -24.17
N TYR A 558 19.29 -31.58 -23.82
CA TYR A 558 18.48 -32.81 -23.77
C TYR A 558 17.35 -32.76 -22.74
N PHE A 559 17.61 -32.23 -21.53
CA PHE A 559 16.59 -32.14 -20.48
C PHE A 559 15.52 -31.10 -20.84
N LEU A 560 15.93 -29.96 -21.39
CA LEU A 560 15.03 -28.93 -21.89
C LEU A 560 14.13 -29.49 -23.00
N ALA A 561 14.70 -30.23 -23.95
CA ALA A 561 13.93 -30.89 -25.02
C ALA A 561 12.83 -31.81 -24.49
N GLN A 562 13.12 -32.61 -23.45
CA GLN A 562 12.13 -33.51 -22.86
C GLN A 562 10.96 -32.78 -22.21
N VAL A 563 11.21 -31.63 -21.58
CA VAL A 563 10.16 -30.83 -20.93
C VAL A 563 9.33 -30.11 -21.99
N VAL A 564 10.00 -29.41 -22.91
CA VAL A 564 9.38 -28.67 -24.01
C VAL A 564 8.50 -29.57 -24.88
N ALA A 565 8.96 -30.78 -25.18
CA ALA A 565 8.23 -31.73 -26.02
C ALA A 565 6.92 -32.22 -25.38
N LYS A 566 6.87 -32.33 -24.04
CA LYS A 566 5.70 -32.85 -23.31
C LYS A 566 4.75 -31.76 -22.83
N ASN A 567 5.25 -30.54 -22.64
CA ASN A 567 4.47 -29.44 -22.11
C ASN A 567 3.88 -28.61 -23.25
N LEU A 568 2.57 -28.74 -23.48
CA LEU A 568 1.85 -28.05 -24.55
C LEU A 568 1.44 -26.61 -24.18
N THR A 569 1.42 -26.28 -22.89
CA THR A 569 1.05 -24.95 -22.38
C THR A 569 2.25 -23.99 -22.33
N MET A 570 3.47 -24.50 -22.55
CA MET A 570 4.68 -23.70 -22.60
C MET A 570 4.63 -22.64 -23.70
N THR A 571 4.62 -21.38 -23.29
CA THR A 571 4.64 -20.21 -24.16
C THR A 571 6.00 -19.54 -24.20
N GLU A 572 6.87 -19.79 -23.23
CA GLU A 572 8.13 -19.06 -23.09
C GLU A 572 9.29 -19.92 -22.58
N LEU A 573 10.41 -19.85 -23.29
CA LEU A 573 11.66 -20.49 -22.90
C LEU A 573 12.82 -19.51 -23.12
N ARG A 574 13.48 -19.12 -22.03
CA ARG A 574 14.70 -18.31 -22.07
C ARG A 574 15.89 -19.07 -21.53
N VAL A 575 16.93 -19.20 -22.35
CA VAL A 575 18.19 -19.88 -22.00
C VAL A 575 19.41 -19.11 -22.52
N GLY A 576 19.27 -17.81 -22.80
CA GLY A 576 20.35 -16.93 -23.23
C GLY A 576 21.53 -16.86 -22.24
N GLY A 577 22.72 -16.51 -22.72
CA GLY A 577 23.94 -16.43 -21.93
C GLY A 577 24.49 -17.77 -21.43
N ASN A 578 23.97 -18.88 -21.95
CA ASN A 578 24.42 -20.23 -21.63
C ASN A 578 25.11 -20.88 -22.83
N LYS A 579 26.18 -21.65 -22.62
CA LYS A 579 26.93 -22.23 -23.74
C LYS A 579 26.27 -23.52 -24.22
N PHE A 580 25.67 -23.51 -25.42
CA PHE A 580 25.15 -24.72 -26.04
C PHE A 580 26.07 -25.18 -27.17
N ASP A 581 26.56 -26.41 -27.08
CA ASP A 581 27.19 -27.05 -28.24
C ASP A 581 26.13 -27.46 -29.28
N ASP A 582 26.59 -27.79 -30.49
CA ASP A 582 25.72 -28.14 -31.61
C ASP A 582 24.82 -29.36 -31.32
N LYS A 583 25.30 -30.34 -30.54
CA LYS A 583 24.52 -31.54 -30.20
C LYS A 583 23.37 -31.16 -29.27
N GLN A 584 23.63 -30.33 -28.28
CA GLN A 584 22.65 -29.88 -27.30
C GLN A 584 21.55 -29.03 -27.94
N LEU A 585 21.93 -28.12 -28.85
CA LEU A 585 20.93 -27.34 -29.57
C LEU A 585 20.07 -28.22 -30.47
N ASN A 586 20.67 -29.21 -31.14
CA ASN A 586 19.89 -30.16 -31.94
C ASN A 586 18.89 -30.95 -31.09
N PHE A 587 19.26 -31.41 -29.89
CA PHE A 587 18.30 -32.02 -28.98
C PHE A 587 17.15 -31.07 -28.65
N LEU A 588 17.46 -29.81 -28.30
CA LEU A 588 16.44 -28.81 -28.00
C LEU A 588 15.51 -28.57 -29.21
N LEU A 589 16.05 -28.48 -30.42
CA LEU A 589 15.28 -28.32 -31.65
C LEU A 589 14.34 -29.50 -31.92
N GLU A 590 14.75 -30.74 -31.66
CA GLU A 590 13.85 -31.90 -31.76
C GLU A 590 12.66 -31.79 -30.81
N GLY A 591 12.87 -31.31 -29.57
CA GLY A 591 11.79 -31.03 -28.63
C GLY A 591 10.88 -29.88 -29.10
N LEU A 592 11.47 -28.79 -29.59
CA LEU A 592 10.76 -27.61 -30.10
C LEU A 592 9.92 -27.89 -31.35
N LYS A 593 10.26 -28.90 -32.16
CA LYS A 593 9.43 -29.33 -33.31
C LYS A 593 8.08 -29.92 -32.85
N LEU A 594 8.08 -30.59 -31.71
CA LEU A 594 6.88 -31.21 -31.12
C LEU A 594 6.01 -30.18 -30.40
N ASN A 595 6.62 -29.15 -29.81
CA ASN A 595 5.90 -28.09 -29.14
C ASN A 595 5.15 -27.17 -30.12
N LYS A 596 3.85 -26.96 -29.89
CA LYS A 596 2.97 -26.09 -30.69
C LYS A 596 2.44 -24.88 -29.91
N GLY A 597 2.89 -24.68 -28.68
CA GLY A 597 2.47 -23.56 -27.81
C GLY A 597 3.48 -22.41 -27.76
N LEU A 598 4.77 -22.69 -28.01
CA LEU A 598 5.85 -21.74 -27.73
C LEU A 598 5.74 -20.47 -28.59
N GLN A 599 5.76 -19.33 -27.91
CA GLN A 599 5.65 -17.99 -28.47
C GLN A 599 6.95 -17.20 -28.34
N THR A 600 7.71 -17.39 -27.26
CA THR A 600 8.97 -16.69 -27.00
C THR A 600 10.11 -17.68 -26.81
N LEU A 601 11.20 -17.47 -27.55
CA LEU A 601 12.43 -18.24 -27.44
C LEU A 601 13.64 -17.30 -27.37
N ASP A 602 14.41 -17.40 -26.28
CA ASP A 602 15.68 -16.69 -26.10
C ASP A 602 16.87 -17.67 -26.10
N LEU A 603 17.73 -17.50 -27.09
CA LEU A 603 18.96 -18.22 -27.38
C LEU A 603 20.14 -17.24 -27.53
N SER A 604 20.03 -16.04 -26.97
CA SER A 604 21.06 -15.01 -27.08
C SER A 604 22.36 -15.40 -26.39
N ASN A 605 23.51 -14.95 -26.89
CA ASN A 605 24.83 -15.18 -26.27
C ASN A 605 25.12 -16.66 -25.91
N CYS A 606 24.58 -17.59 -26.71
CA CYS A 606 24.65 -19.02 -26.42
C CYS A 606 25.86 -19.74 -27.01
N GLY A 607 26.73 -19.01 -27.73
CA GLY A 607 27.86 -19.60 -28.45
C GLY A 607 27.45 -20.48 -29.63
N ILE A 608 26.28 -20.24 -30.23
CA ILE A 608 25.72 -21.08 -31.28
C ILE A 608 26.53 -20.92 -32.57
N SER A 609 26.91 -22.05 -33.19
CA SER A 609 27.62 -22.06 -34.48
C SER A 609 26.71 -21.61 -35.64
N THR A 610 27.30 -21.18 -36.76
CA THR A 610 26.56 -20.86 -38.00
C THR A 610 25.69 -22.03 -38.49
N GLY A 611 26.17 -23.27 -38.37
CA GLY A 611 25.45 -24.46 -38.80
C GLY A 611 24.21 -24.71 -37.96
N SER A 612 24.36 -24.70 -36.64
CA SER A 612 23.28 -24.79 -35.67
C SER A 612 22.28 -23.64 -35.77
N GLY A 613 22.77 -22.41 -35.99
CA GLY A 613 21.92 -21.25 -36.26
C GLY A 613 21.06 -21.42 -37.52
N ARG A 614 21.56 -22.10 -38.56
CA ARG A 614 20.75 -22.44 -39.74
C ARG A 614 19.69 -23.49 -39.44
N ALA A 615 19.96 -24.44 -38.55
CA ALA A 615 18.96 -25.41 -38.11
C ALA A 615 17.78 -24.72 -37.39
N VAL A 616 18.06 -23.69 -36.57
CA VAL A 616 17.02 -22.83 -35.97
C VAL A 616 16.16 -22.16 -37.06
N LEU A 617 16.77 -21.58 -38.09
CA LEU A 617 16.03 -20.97 -39.23
C LEU A 617 15.18 -22.00 -40.00
N GLY A 618 15.69 -23.23 -40.16
CA GLY A 618 14.95 -24.33 -40.78
C GLY A 618 13.70 -24.68 -39.98
N TRP A 619 13.82 -24.80 -38.66
CA TRP A 619 12.67 -25.00 -37.77
C TRP A 619 11.68 -23.84 -37.85
N LEU A 620 12.15 -22.59 -37.77
CA LEU A 620 11.31 -21.39 -37.87
C LEU A 620 10.50 -21.32 -39.16
N SER A 621 11.05 -21.80 -40.28
CA SER A 621 10.36 -21.82 -41.58
C SER A 621 9.09 -22.69 -41.56
N SER A 622 9.03 -23.69 -40.66
CA SER A 622 7.86 -24.57 -40.47
C SER A 622 7.01 -24.21 -39.24
N ASN A 623 7.59 -23.49 -38.27
CA ASN A 623 6.88 -23.06 -37.08
C ASN A 623 5.90 -21.90 -37.39
N ARG A 624 4.73 -21.90 -36.75
CA ARG A 624 3.67 -20.88 -36.93
C ARG A 624 3.24 -20.22 -35.62
N THR A 625 3.86 -20.61 -34.50
CA THR A 625 3.44 -20.23 -33.14
C THR A 625 4.40 -19.24 -32.52
N LEU A 626 5.69 -19.32 -32.86
CA LEU A 626 6.71 -18.44 -32.35
C LEU A 626 6.47 -17.01 -32.85
N ARG A 627 6.44 -16.08 -31.91
CA ARG A 627 6.24 -14.64 -32.11
C ARG A 627 7.51 -13.86 -31.84
N THR A 628 8.30 -14.29 -30.85
CA THR A 628 9.51 -13.61 -30.40
C THR A 628 10.70 -14.54 -30.46
N LEU A 629 11.70 -14.15 -31.24
CA LEU A 629 13.00 -14.81 -31.27
C LEU A 629 14.09 -13.84 -30.83
N ILE A 630 14.80 -14.20 -29.77
CA ILE A 630 16.00 -13.50 -29.31
C ILE A 630 17.19 -14.41 -29.55
N ILE A 631 18.06 -14.06 -30.50
CA ILE A 631 19.22 -14.90 -30.87
C ILE A 631 20.50 -14.07 -31.03
N GLY A 632 20.48 -12.80 -30.60
CA GLY A 632 21.62 -11.90 -30.60
C GLY A 632 22.83 -12.42 -29.82
N GLY A 633 24.02 -11.87 -30.09
CA GLY A 633 25.28 -12.24 -29.40
C GLY A 633 25.89 -13.57 -29.82
N ASN A 634 25.40 -14.17 -30.91
CA ASN A 634 25.96 -15.39 -31.51
C ASN A 634 26.68 -15.05 -32.82
N SER A 635 27.96 -15.40 -32.95
CA SER A 635 28.78 -15.07 -34.13
C SER A 635 28.45 -15.93 -35.36
N PHE A 636 27.29 -15.71 -35.97
CA PHE A 636 26.80 -16.51 -37.09
C PHE A 636 27.43 -16.16 -38.44
N GLY A 637 27.77 -14.89 -38.66
CA GLY A 637 28.33 -14.42 -39.92
C GLY A 637 27.31 -14.19 -41.06
N SER A 638 27.80 -13.70 -42.19
CA SER A 638 26.97 -13.25 -43.33
C SER A 638 26.22 -14.36 -44.07
N THR A 639 26.73 -15.59 -44.03
CA THR A 639 26.11 -16.76 -44.66
C THR A 639 24.85 -17.20 -43.94
N TRP A 640 24.76 -16.96 -42.62
CA TRP A 640 23.53 -17.11 -41.84
C TRP A 640 22.58 -15.95 -42.07
N GLY A 641 23.09 -14.70 -42.08
CA GLY A 641 22.28 -13.52 -42.37
C GLY A 641 21.53 -13.61 -43.72
N SER A 642 22.19 -14.15 -44.75
CA SER A 642 21.56 -14.42 -46.05
C SER A 642 20.43 -15.47 -45.97
N ALA A 643 20.58 -16.49 -45.11
CA ALA A 643 19.55 -17.50 -44.89
C ALA A 643 18.37 -16.93 -44.08
N LEU A 644 18.65 -16.07 -43.09
CA LEU A 644 17.64 -15.36 -42.31
C LEU A 644 16.74 -14.50 -43.21
N VAL A 645 17.34 -13.71 -44.11
CA VAL A 645 16.57 -12.89 -45.07
C VAL A 645 15.67 -13.76 -45.95
N LYS A 646 16.17 -14.90 -46.46
CA LYS A 646 15.36 -15.83 -47.25
C LYS A 646 14.17 -16.37 -46.45
N MET A 647 14.38 -16.72 -45.18
CA MET A 647 13.30 -17.20 -44.31
C MET A 647 12.26 -16.11 -44.05
N LEU A 648 12.68 -14.86 -43.78
CA LEU A 648 11.76 -13.74 -43.57
C LEU A 648 10.93 -13.43 -44.83
N LYS A 649 11.54 -13.47 -46.02
CA LYS A 649 10.83 -13.26 -47.30
C LYS A 649 9.84 -14.38 -47.62
N ALA A 650 10.11 -15.61 -47.18
CA ALA A 650 9.21 -16.76 -47.38
C ALA A 650 7.95 -16.73 -46.49
N GLY A 651 7.91 -15.83 -45.50
CA GLY A 651 6.81 -15.74 -44.55
C GLY A 651 7.16 -16.38 -43.21
N SER A 652 7.01 -15.62 -42.13
CA SER A 652 7.21 -16.06 -40.76
C SER A 652 6.06 -15.63 -39.87
N ALA A 653 5.86 -16.30 -38.74
CA ALA A 653 4.88 -15.83 -37.73
C ALA A 653 5.50 -14.82 -36.74
N LEU A 654 6.78 -14.49 -36.91
CA LEU A 654 7.51 -13.58 -36.02
C LEU A 654 6.95 -12.16 -36.03
N SER A 655 6.70 -11.64 -34.83
CA SER A 655 6.42 -10.24 -34.57
C SER A 655 7.57 -9.51 -33.89
N ALA A 656 8.50 -10.23 -33.26
CA ALA A 656 9.67 -9.67 -32.59
C ALA A 656 10.93 -10.47 -32.95
N LEU A 657 11.98 -9.77 -33.40
CA LEU A 657 13.24 -10.38 -33.81
C LEU A 657 14.43 -9.60 -33.26
N ASP A 658 15.26 -10.28 -32.47
CA ASP A 658 16.55 -9.77 -32.01
C ASP A 658 17.69 -10.60 -32.61
N VAL A 659 18.50 -9.92 -33.43
CA VAL A 659 19.72 -10.45 -34.06
C VAL A 659 20.94 -9.60 -33.73
N ALA A 660 20.95 -8.92 -32.58
CA ALA A 660 22.04 -8.03 -32.17
C ALA A 660 23.40 -8.74 -32.22
N LYS A 661 24.46 -8.05 -32.64
CA LYS A 661 25.85 -8.55 -32.59
C LYS A 661 26.03 -9.96 -33.18
N THR A 662 25.32 -10.29 -34.26
CA THR A 662 25.39 -11.63 -34.89
C THR A 662 26.39 -11.72 -36.04
N GLY A 663 26.98 -10.59 -36.42
CA GLY A 663 27.96 -10.53 -37.51
C GLY A 663 27.34 -10.78 -38.90
N ILE A 664 26.03 -10.54 -39.06
CA ILE A 664 25.32 -10.77 -40.33
C ILE A 664 25.77 -9.87 -41.47
N GLY A 665 26.40 -8.74 -41.16
CA GLY A 665 26.89 -7.76 -42.13
C GLY A 665 25.79 -6.92 -42.78
N SER A 666 26.20 -5.85 -43.46
CA SER A 666 25.29 -4.80 -43.95
C SER A 666 24.33 -5.24 -45.05
N LYS A 667 24.74 -6.22 -45.86
CA LYS A 667 23.88 -6.80 -46.90
C LYS A 667 22.67 -7.52 -46.30
N ALA A 668 22.88 -8.25 -45.21
CA ALA A 668 21.80 -8.95 -44.53
C ALA A 668 20.91 -8.00 -43.73
N THR A 669 21.47 -7.01 -43.02
CA THR A 669 20.64 -5.99 -42.33
C THR A 669 19.74 -5.26 -43.31
N ARG A 670 20.25 -4.87 -44.49
CA ARG A 670 19.43 -4.32 -45.57
C ARG A 670 18.31 -5.27 -45.99
N GLY A 671 18.62 -6.54 -46.25
CA GLY A 671 17.61 -7.53 -46.64
C GLY A 671 16.55 -7.78 -45.55
N ILE A 672 16.91 -7.68 -44.27
CA ILE A 672 15.94 -7.75 -43.16
C ILE A 672 15.00 -6.55 -43.20
N LEU A 673 15.53 -5.34 -43.38
CA LEU A 673 14.73 -4.10 -43.48
C LEU A 673 13.79 -4.14 -44.70
N GLU A 674 14.25 -4.62 -45.85
CA GLU A 674 13.41 -4.88 -47.02
C GLU A 674 12.28 -5.87 -46.68
N SER A 675 12.62 -6.95 -45.98
CA SER A 675 11.63 -7.94 -45.56
C SER A 675 10.61 -7.35 -44.59
N VAL A 676 11.01 -6.47 -43.67
CA VAL A 676 10.08 -5.79 -42.74
C VAL A 676 9.09 -4.89 -43.49
N LYS A 677 9.56 -4.19 -44.52
CA LYS A 677 8.72 -3.37 -45.40
C LYS A 677 7.64 -4.19 -46.11
N GLU A 678 7.98 -5.40 -46.56
CA GLU A 678 7.07 -6.32 -47.25
C GLU A 678 6.16 -7.09 -46.26
N HIS A 679 6.72 -7.61 -45.17
CA HIS A 679 6.15 -8.68 -44.36
C HIS A 679 5.22 -8.19 -43.24
N ARG A 680 5.20 -6.89 -42.88
CA ARG A 680 4.28 -6.17 -41.95
C ARG A 680 3.92 -6.79 -40.57
N ALA A 681 4.35 -8.01 -40.27
CA ALA A 681 4.08 -8.72 -39.01
C ALA A 681 5.10 -8.35 -37.92
N ILE A 682 6.34 -8.02 -38.32
CA ILE A 682 7.40 -7.59 -37.40
C ILE A 682 7.05 -6.20 -36.86
N ARG A 683 6.97 -6.12 -35.53
CA ARG A 683 6.70 -4.93 -34.73
C ARG A 683 7.89 -4.57 -33.85
N GLU A 684 8.72 -5.54 -33.47
CA GLU A 684 9.92 -5.31 -32.66
C GLU A 684 11.15 -5.83 -33.39
N LEU A 685 12.18 -4.99 -33.53
CA LEU A 685 13.36 -5.32 -34.32
C LEU A 685 14.64 -4.80 -33.64
N THR A 686 15.54 -5.71 -33.28
CA THR A 686 16.88 -5.37 -32.78
C THR A 686 17.93 -5.77 -33.81
N LEU A 687 18.61 -4.76 -34.36
CA LEU A 687 19.75 -4.90 -35.27
C LEU A 687 21.08 -4.46 -34.63
N SER A 688 21.06 -4.01 -33.36
CA SER A 688 22.19 -3.46 -32.62
C SER A 688 23.51 -4.21 -32.84
N GLY A 689 24.60 -3.49 -33.07
CA GLY A 689 25.94 -4.04 -33.28
C GLY A 689 26.12 -4.77 -34.61
N ASN A 690 25.18 -4.66 -35.55
CA ASN A 690 25.36 -5.08 -36.94
C ASN A 690 25.49 -3.85 -37.84
N GLY A 691 26.43 -3.87 -38.78
CA GLY A 691 26.62 -2.74 -39.69
C GLY A 691 25.37 -2.45 -40.52
N ILE A 692 24.97 -1.19 -40.61
CA ILE A 692 23.94 -0.69 -41.53
C ILE A 692 24.62 0.25 -42.52
N ASP A 693 24.66 -0.14 -43.78
CA ASP A 693 25.21 0.73 -44.84
C ASP A 693 24.21 1.80 -45.28
N LYS A 694 24.66 2.76 -46.09
CA LYS A 694 23.84 3.91 -46.55
C LYS A 694 22.48 3.49 -47.15
N LYS A 695 22.45 2.41 -47.94
CA LYS A 695 21.19 1.91 -48.54
C LYS A 695 20.30 1.28 -47.48
N GLY A 696 20.86 0.50 -46.55
CA GLY A 696 20.11 0.00 -45.40
C GLY A 696 19.52 1.14 -44.55
N GLY A 697 20.29 2.21 -44.34
CA GLY A 697 19.84 3.41 -43.63
C GLY A 697 18.65 4.09 -44.30
N GLN A 698 18.65 4.22 -45.63
CA GLN A 698 17.52 4.78 -46.38
C GLN A 698 16.25 3.94 -46.19
N ILE A 699 16.36 2.60 -46.25
CA ILE A 699 15.21 1.72 -46.04
C ILE A 699 14.72 1.81 -44.59
N LEU A 700 15.62 1.96 -43.62
CA LEU A 700 15.22 2.18 -42.23
C LEU A 700 14.42 3.48 -42.07
N CYS A 701 14.86 4.58 -42.69
CA CYS A 701 14.12 5.84 -42.74
C CYS A 701 12.72 5.65 -43.33
N GLU A 702 12.60 4.96 -44.47
CA GLU A 702 11.31 4.64 -45.09
C GLU A 702 10.42 3.77 -44.17
N CYS A 703 11.00 2.79 -43.48
CA CYS A 703 10.28 1.92 -42.55
C CYS A 703 9.68 2.71 -41.37
N ILE A 704 10.43 3.69 -40.84
CA ILE A 704 9.99 4.51 -39.71
C ILE A 704 9.01 5.61 -40.16
N GLY A 705 9.23 6.21 -41.33
CA GLY A 705 8.36 7.27 -41.87
C GLY A 705 7.03 6.75 -42.45
N SER A 706 6.92 5.46 -42.74
CA SER A 706 5.72 4.87 -43.31
C SER A 706 4.62 4.62 -42.28
N ARG A 707 3.42 5.14 -42.55
CA ARG A 707 2.21 4.86 -41.74
C ARG A 707 1.70 3.43 -41.83
N SER A 708 2.11 2.68 -42.87
CA SER A 708 1.63 1.29 -43.06
C SER A 708 2.49 0.26 -42.31
N ILE A 709 3.65 0.66 -41.79
CA ILE A 709 4.59 -0.20 -41.10
C ILE A 709 4.44 0.03 -39.59
N ASN A 710 4.02 -0.99 -38.87
CA ASN A 710 3.64 -0.89 -37.46
C ASN A 710 4.80 -1.27 -36.52
N LEU A 711 5.99 -0.74 -36.76
CA LEU A 711 7.12 -0.90 -35.85
C LEU A 711 6.82 -0.16 -34.54
N ARG A 712 6.96 -0.89 -33.42
CA ARG A 712 6.77 -0.43 -32.05
C ARG A 712 8.09 -0.30 -31.30
N LYS A 713 9.05 -1.19 -31.56
CA LYS A 713 10.38 -1.16 -30.96
C LYS A 713 11.45 -1.35 -32.02
N VAL A 714 12.43 -0.46 -32.06
CA VAL A 714 13.57 -0.57 -32.99
C VAL A 714 14.86 -0.21 -32.30
N PHE A 715 15.78 -1.17 -32.22
CA PHE A 715 17.10 -1.00 -31.61
C PHE A 715 18.19 -1.14 -32.65
N ILE A 716 18.97 -0.07 -32.81
CA ILE A 716 20.03 0.07 -33.80
C ILE A 716 21.33 0.55 -33.14
N GLN A 717 21.55 0.18 -31.89
CA GLN A 717 22.72 0.62 -31.12
C GLN A 717 24.01 0.23 -31.84
N GLY A 718 24.94 1.17 -32.03
CA GLY A 718 26.27 0.87 -32.59
C GLY A 718 26.24 0.20 -33.97
N CYS A 719 25.28 0.56 -34.82
CA CYS A 719 25.15 0.01 -36.18
C CYS A 719 26.02 0.74 -37.22
N GLY A 720 26.78 1.75 -36.81
CA GLY A 720 27.65 2.53 -37.70
C GLY A 720 26.87 3.40 -38.68
N ILE A 721 25.70 3.91 -38.27
CA ILE A 721 24.84 4.73 -39.13
C ILE A 721 25.50 6.10 -39.36
N HIS A 722 25.50 6.54 -40.61
CA HIS A 722 26.06 7.83 -41.00
C HIS A 722 25.17 9.00 -40.51
N LYS A 723 25.80 10.11 -40.07
CA LYS A 723 25.11 11.31 -39.55
C LYS A 723 23.94 11.83 -40.39
N ALA A 724 24.09 11.84 -41.73
CA ALA A 724 23.02 12.28 -42.63
C ALA A 724 21.75 11.41 -42.52
N THR A 725 21.93 10.10 -42.32
CA THR A 725 20.81 9.18 -42.07
C THR A 725 20.22 9.40 -40.67
N MET A 726 21.04 9.71 -39.67
CA MET A 726 20.55 10.04 -38.33
C MET A 726 19.66 11.29 -38.32
N ALA A 727 20.01 12.33 -39.07
CA ALA A 727 19.15 13.51 -39.25
C ALA A 727 17.82 13.16 -39.94
N GLU A 728 17.88 12.32 -40.97
CA GLU A 728 16.68 11.86 -41.69
C GLU A 728 15.78 10.97 -40.82
N LEU A 729 16.35 10.12 -39.97
CA LEU A 729 15.60 9.34 -38.98
C LEU A 729 14.85 10.24 -38.01
N GLY A 730 15.51 11.27 -37.47
CA GLY A 730 14.86 12.28 -36.64
C GLY A 730 13.66 12.95 -37.33
N LYS A 731 13.79 13.28 -38.62
CA LYS A 731 12.67 13.84 -39.41
C LYS A 731 11.53 12.84 -39.59
N ASN A 732 11.82 11.57 -39.87
CA ASN A 732 10.78 10.56 -40.04
C ASN A 732 10.04 10.25 -38.74
N LEU A 733 10.73 10.30 -37.60
CA LEU A 733 10.11 10.10 -36.29
C LEU A 733 9.06 11.17 -35.95
N GLN A 734 9.18 12.38 -36.50
CA GLN A 734 8.19 13.44 -36.30
C GLN A 734 6.80 13.07 -36.86
N GLN A 735 6.76 12.19 -37.86
CA GLN A 735 5.53 11.75 -38.52
C GLN A 735 5.11 10.34 -38.10
N ASN A 736 5.94 9.64 -37.32
CA ASN A 736 5.66 8.29 -36.86
C ASN A 736 4.59 8.30 -35.76
N THR A 737 3.66 7.36 -35.83
CA THR A 737 2.53 7.25 -34.89
C THR A 737 2.42 5.86 -34.26
N THR A 738 3.46 5.03 -34.35
CA THR A 738 3.41 3.62 -33.94
C THR A 738 4.50 3.23 -32.96
N LEU A 739 5.65 3.88 -33.07
CA LEU A 739 6.86 3.58 -32.34
C LEU A 739 6.71 4.03 -30.88
N ARG A 740 7.04 3.11 -29.97
CA ARG A 740 6.98 3.29 -28.51
C ARG A 740 8.39 3.33 -27.91
N GLU A 741 9.32 2.56 -28.47
CA GLU A 741 10.68 2.45 -27.95
C GLU A 741 11.70 2.51 -29.09
N PHE A 742 12.69 3.39 -28.96
CA PHE A 742 13.74 3.53 -29.97
C PHE A 742 15.11 3.65 -29.33
N ASP A 743 16.04 2.79 -29.75
CA ASP A 743 17.43 2.87 -29.32
C ASP A 743 18.33 3.25 -30.48
N ALA A 744 18.82 4.48 -30.45
CA ALA A 744 19.73 5.07 -31.41
C ALA A 744 21.18 5.13 -30.91
N SER A 745 21.46 4.56 -29.74
CA SER A 745 22.72 4.71 -29.00
C SER A 745 23.96 4.35 -29.82
N GLY A 746 25.09 5.01 -29.58
CA GLY A 746 26.34 4.75 -30.28
C GLY A 746 26.30 5.05 -31.78
N ASN A 747 25.33 5.84 -32.25
CA ASN A 747 25.32 6.46 -33.58
C ASN A 747 25.51 7.97 -33.45
N ASP A 748 26.09 8.60 -34.47
CA ASP A 748 26.53 9.99 -34.38
C ASP A 748 25.37 11.00 -34.53
N ILE A 749 25.12 11.79 -33.48
CA ILE A 749 24.14 12.90 -33.42
C ILE A 749 24.85 14.22 -33.03
N LYS A 750 26.16 14.33 -33.29
CA LYS A 750 26.96 15.48 -32.83
C LYS A 750 26.73 16.81 -33.56
N ASP A 751 25.94 16.83 -34.64
CA ASP A 751 25.64 18.04 -35.41
C ASP A 751 24.27 18.64 -35.08
N MET A 752 24.16 19.96 -35.23
CA MET A 752 22.94 20.72 -34.90
C MET A 752 21.74 20.33 -35.77
N ASP A 753 21.97 19.91 -37.02
CA ASP A 753 20.89 19.47 -37.92
C ASP A 753 20.25 18.18 -37.41
N SER A 754 21.07 17.20 -37.03
CA SER A 754 20.62 15.96 -36.42
C SER A 754 19.95 16.24 -35.07
N ALA A 755 20.61 16.94 -34.16
CA ALA A 755 20.03 17.26 -32.85
C ALA A 755 18.71 18.03 -32.95
N GLY A 756 18.60 18.98 -33.90
CA GLY A 756 17.36 19.69 -34.19
C GLY A 756 16.25 18.77 -34.68
N ALA A 757 16.54 17.83 -35.58
CA ALA A 757 15.57 16.85 -36.05
C ALA A 757 15.05 15.94 -34.93
N TRP A 758 15.95 15.49 -34.05
CA TRP A 758 15.62 14.65 -32.88
C TRP A 758 14.87 15.42 -31.79
N GLY A 759 15.28 16.66 -31.48
CA GLY A 759 14.56 17.54 -30.57
C GLY A 759 13.14 17.82 -31.04
N GLN A 760 12.98 18.11 -32.33
CA GLN A 760 11.65 18.27 -32.92
C GLN A 760 10.84 16.97 -32.88
N ALA A 761 11.47 15.80 -33.08
CA ALA A 761 10.79 14.50 -32.92
C ALA A 761 10.28 14.27 -31.50
N ILE A 762 11.10 14.56 -30.49
CA ILE A 762 10.73 14.48 -29.06
C ILE A 762 9.56 15.44 -28.76
N LYS A 763 9.59 16.64 -29.33
CA LYS A 763 8.52 17.64 -29.15
C LYS A 763 7.16 17.17 -29.67
N VAL A 764 7.13 16.59 -30.87
CA VAL A 764 5.86 16.30 -31.57
C VAL A 764 5.35 14.88 -31.36
N SER A 765 6.24 13.94 -31.02
CA SER A 765 5.85 12.54 -30.85
C SER A 765 4.90 12.37 -29.67
N GLN A 766 3.81 11.66 -29.91
CA GLN A 766 2.81 11.31 -28.89
C GLN A 766 2.84 9.82 -28.52
N THR A 767 3.59 9.01 -29.27
CA THR A 767 3.64 7.56 -29.06
C THR A 767 4.97 7.09 -28.50
N LEU A 768 6.06 7.82 -28.73
CA LEU A 768 7.38 7.43 -28.25
C LEU A 768 7.44 7.60 -26.73
N GLU A 769 7.53 6.50 -26.01
CA GLU A 769 7.56 6.43 -24.54
C GLU A 769 9.00 6.38 -24.02
N LYS A 770 9.89 5.74 -24.79
CA LYS A 770 11.27 5.44 -24.38
C LYS A 770 12.26 5.71 -25.51
N LEU A 771 13.30 6.47 -25.21
CA LEU A 771 14.33 6.86 -26.18
C LEU A 771 15.73 6.72 -25.59
N TYR A 772 16.60 6.01 -26.31
CA TYR A 772 18.00 5.83 -25.94
C TYR A 772 18.90 6.54 -26.94
N LEU A 773 19.67 7.52 -26.44
CA LEU A 773 20.67 8.29 -27.19
C LEU A 773 22.05 8.22 -26.47
N CYS A 774 22.37 7.04 -25.93
CA CYS A 774 23.58 6.84 -25.15
C CYS A 774 24.81 6.85 -26.06
N GLY A 775 25.86 7.61 -25.70
CA GLY A 775 27.11 7.66 -26.46
C GLY A 775 26.93 8.14 -27.90
N CYS A 776 25.94 8.99 -28.16
CA CYS A 776 25.67 9.56 -29.49
C CYS A 776 26.54 10.78 -29.84
N GLY A 777 27.50 11.12 -28.99
CA GLY A 777 28.36 12.29 -29.20
C GLY A 777 27.66 13.62 -28.94
N ILE A 778 26.59 13.62 -28.12
CA ILE A 778 25.84 14.82 -27.74
C ILE A 778 26.67 15.63 -26.74
N GLN A 779 27.07 16.84 -27.12
CA GLN A 779 28.01 17.68 -26.35
C GLN A 779 27.66 19.17 -26.48
N GLY A 780 27.83 19.93 -25.40
CA GLY A 780 27.70 21.39 -25.40
C GLY A 780 26.32 21.88 -25.87
N GLU A 781 26.31 22.81 -26.84
CA GLU A 781 25.10 23.43 -27.42
C GLU A 781 24.24 22.44 -28.22
N VAL A 782 24.80 21.30 -28.65
CA VAL A 782 24.07 20.25 -29.40
C VAL A 782 22.95 19.62 -28.57
N LEU A 783 23.03 19.68 -27.24
CA LEU A 783 21.94 19.22 -26.38
C LEU A 783 20.75 20.20 -26.37
N GLY A 784 20.97 21.48 -26.67
CA GLY A 784 19.95 22.54 -26.62
C GLY A 784 18.66 22.16 -27.36
N PRO A 785 18.72 21.78 -28.65
CA PRO A 785 17.52 21.38 -29.39
C PRO A 785 16.79 20.18 -28.81
N ILE A 786 17.51 19.20 -28.24
CA ILE A 786 16.92 18.02 -27.59
C ILE A 786 16.22 18.44 -26.30
N ALA A 787 16.84 19.32 -25.52
CA ALA A 787 16.28 19.87 -24.29
C ALA A 787 15.03 20.72 -24.58
N ASP A 788 15.06 21.60 -25.58
CA ASP A 788 13.90 22.36 -26.06
C ASP A 788 12.75 21.45 -26.50
N GLY A 789 13.08 20.32 -27.13
CA GLY A 789 12.11 19.30 -27.49
C GLY A 789 11.46 18.67 -26.26
N LEU A 790 12.28 18.31 -25.27
CA LEU A 790 11.84 17.71 -24.02
C LEU A 790 10.93 18.66 -23.22
N LYS A 791 11.22 19.96 -23.23
CA LYS A 791 10.43 21.00 -22.57
C LYS A 791 8.93 20.93 -22.92
N SER A 792 8.60 20.67 -24.19
CA SER A 792 7.22 20.64 -24.70
C SER A 792 6.71 19.23 -25.05
N ASN A 793 7.48 18.19 -24.73
CA ASN A 793 7.11 16.80 -25.03
C ASN A 793 5.83 16.38 -24.30
N LYS A 794 5.05 15.52 -24.96
CA LYS A 794 3.77 15.00 -24.45
C LYS A 794 3.70 13.47 -24.32
N GLY A 795 4.67 12.73 -24.87
CA GLY A 795 4.65 11.27 -24.92
C GLY A 795 5.83 10.59 -24.22
N LEU A 796 7.03 11.17 -24.29
CA LEU A 796 8.24 10.54 -23.77
C LEU A 796 8.23 10.51 -22.23
N GLU A 797 8.43 9.31 -21.70
CA GLU A 797 8.49 9.02 -20.26
C GLU A 797 9.91 8.66 -19.80
N HIS A 798 10.71 8.01 -20.65
CA HIS A 798 12.07 7.57 -20.33
C HIS A 798 13.06 8.06 -21.39
N LEU A 799 14.10 8.76 -20.93
CA LEU A 799 15.19 9.23 -21.78
C LEU A 799 16.54 8.76 -21.22
N TYR A 800 17.34 8.13 -22.06
CA TYR A 800 18.69 7.66 -21.71
C TYR A 800 19.72 8.42 -22.54
N LEU A 801 20.62 9.13 -21.86
CA LEU A 801 21.67 9.96 -22.42
C LEU A 801 23.07 9.48 -21.99
N ASP A 802 23.20 8.26 -21.48
CA ASP A 802 24.41 7.73 -20.86
C ASP A 802 25.64 7.79 -21.77
N GLY A 803 26.83 7.91 -21.19
CA GLY A 803 28.09 7.82 -21.91
C GLY A 803 28.35 8.94 -22.91
N ASN A 804 27.55 10.01 -22.90
CA ASN A 804 27.85 11.25 -23.62
C ASN A 804 28.88 12.07 -22.81
N SER A 805 30.13 11.58 -22.78
CA SER A 805 31.20 11.93 -21.84
C SER A 805 31.70 13.38 -21.83
N LYS A 806 31.13 14.26 -22.66
CA LYS A 806 31.47 15.70 -22.73
C LYS A 806 30.21 16.56 -22.77
N MET A 807 29.19 16.21 -21.98
CA MET A 807 28.13 17.15 -21.68
C MET A 807 28.77 18.31 -20.88
N GLY A 808 29.00 19.44 -21.56
CA GLY A 808 29.72 20.57 -20.99
C GLY A 808 28.92 21.28 -19.88
N LYS A 809 29.55 22.26 -19.23
CA LYS A 809 28.95 23.04 -18.12
C LYS A 809 27.55 23.60 -18.42
N THR A 810 27.25 23.90 -19.68
CA THR A 810 25.98 24.48 -20.13
C THR A 810 24.91 23.44 -20.43
N SER A 811 25.29 22.19 -20.68
CA SER A 811 24.37 21.13 -21.13
C SER A 811 23.44 20.68 -20.01
N PHE A 812 23.97 20.44 -18.81
CA PHE A 812 23.16 19.96 -17.68
C PHE A 812 22.18 21.02 -17.13
N PRO A 813 22.57 22.30 -16.95
CA PRO A 813 21.62 23.37 -16.61
C PRO A 813 20.48 23.52 -17.62
N THR A 814 20.77 23.39 -18.92
CA THR A 814 19.75 23.45 -19.98
C THR A 814 18.71 22.31 -19.87
N LEU A 815 19.15 21.10 -19.47
CA LEU A 815 18.21 20.03 -19.11
C LEU A 815 17.37 20.41 -17.89
N GLY A 816 17.95 21.07 -16.90
CA GLY A 816 17.23 21.57 -15.73
C GLY A 816 16.12 22.55 -16.09
N ASP A 817 16.41 23.53 -16.94
CA ASP A 817 15.42 24.49 -17.45
C ASP A 817 14.30 23.78 -18.24
N SER A 818 14.64 22.75 -19.02
CA SER A 818 13.67 21.99 -19.81
C SER A 818 12.79 21.10 -18.93
N LEU A 819 13.37 20.45 -17.92
CA LEU A 819 12.65 19.61 -16.97
C LEU A 819 11.77 20.44 -16.03
N ALA A 820 12.13 21.67 -15.70
CA ALA A 820 11.30 22.53 -14.88
C ALA A 820 9.89 22.75 -15.46
N GLU A 821 9.74 22.66 -16.79
CA GLU A 821 8.45 22.81 -17.49
C GLU A 821 7.90 21.48 -18.02
N ASN A 822 8.71 20.42 -18.09
CA ASN A 822 8.26 19.11 -18.57
C ASN A 822 7.30 18.45 -17.56
N GLN A 823 6.22 17.86 -18.08
CA GLN A 823 5.16 17.24 -17.26
C GLN A 823 5.04 15.72 -17.46
N THR A 824 5.85 15.11 -18.33
CA THR A 824 5.65 13.72 -18.78
C THR A 824 6.80 12.79 -18.43
N LEU A 825 8.05 13.29 -18.47
CA LEU A 825 9.23 12.47 -18.25
C LEU A 825 9.24 11.97 -16.81
N ARG A 826 9.41 10.66 -16.65
CA ARG A 826 9.41 9.91 -15.40
C ARG A 826 10.81 9.43 -15.03
N TYR A 827 11.63 9.14 -16.02
CA TYR A 827 12.97 8.61 -15.84
C TYR A 827 13.97 9.29 -16.78
N LEU A 828 15.09 9.74 -16.23
CA LEU A 828 16.23 10.27 -16.98
C LEU A 828 17.50 9.57 -16.53
N SER A 829 18.27 9.02 -17.46
CA SER A 829 19.60 8.46 -17.19
C SER A 829 20.68 9.28 -17.88
N CYS A 830 21.66 9.72 -17.12
CA CYS A 830 22.82 10.50 -17.56
C CYS A 830 24.11 9.91 -16.96
N ARG A 831 24.23 8.58 -16.98
CA ARG A 831 25.38 7.87 -16.41
C ARG A 831 26.65 8.14 -17.18
N GLY A 832 27.75 8.36 -16.48
CA GLY A 832 29.07 8.57 -17.12
C GLY A 832 29.09 9.69 -18.18
N CYS A 833 28.28 10.74 -18.00
CA CYS A 833 28.20 11.88 -18.93
C CYS A 833 29.25 12.96 -18.65
N GLY A 834 30.05 12.79 -17.59
CA GLY A 834 31.08 13.76 -17.20
C GLY A 834 30.48 14.98 -16.50
N VAL A 835 29.37 14.81 -15.78
CA VAL A 835 28.67 15.89 -15.07
C VAL A 835 29.56 16.41 -13.94
N ASP A 836 29.88 17.71 -13.98
CA ASP A 836 30.65 18.36 -12.92
C ASP A 836 29.74 18.88 -11.79
N PRO A 837 30.22 18.92 -10.53
CA PRO A 837 29.40 19.36 -9.40
C PRO A 837 28.76 20.75 -9.55
N ALA A 838 29.43 21.71 -10.18
CA ALA A 838 28.87 23.06 -10.33
C ALA A 838 27.68 23.07 -11.29
N SER A 839 27.81 22.37 -12.42
CA SER A 839 26.71 22.19 -13.38
C SER A 839 25.52 21.43 -12.77
N PHE A 840 25.79 20.44 -11.92
CA PHE A 840 24.75 19.69 -11.22
C PHE A 840 24.04 20.54 -10.16
N GLN A 841 24.78 21.35 -9.42
CA GLN A 841 24.21 22.29 -8.46
C GLN A 841 23.27 23.29 -9.15
N GLU A 842 23.70 23.84 -10.29
CA GLU A 842 22.84 24.74 -11.07
C GLU A 842 21.60 24.01 -11.58
N PHE A 843 21.73 22.79 -12.11
CA PHE A 843 20.57 21.96 -12.50
C PHE A 843 19.57 21.80 -11.35
N LEU A 844 20.03 21.43 -10.15
CA LEU A 844 19.18 21.27 -8.97
C LEU A 844 18.39 22.56 -8.68
N SER A 845 19.04 23.73 -8.78
CA SER A 845 18.38 25.02 -8.57
C SER A 845 17.28 25.32 -9.60
N ARG A 846 17.37 24.76 -10.82
CA ARG A 846 16.34 24.94 -11.87
C ARG A 846 15.13 24.04 -11.64
N VAL A 847 15.33 22.82 -11.15
CA VAL A 847 14.26 21.82 -10.98
C VAL A 847 13.59 21.87 -9.61
N GLU A 848 14.26 22.43 -8.59
CA GLU A 848 13.76 22.58 -7.21
C GLU A 848 12.38 23.26 -7.20
N GLY A 849 11.37 22.54 -6.70
CA GLY A 849 9.99 23.03 -6.61
C GLY A 849 9.26 23.27 -7.94
N ARG A 850 9.85 22.87 -9.08
CA ARG A 850 9.27 23.10 -10.43
C ARG A 850 8.93 21.79 -11.17
N ASN A 851 9.76 20.75 -11.07
CA ASN A 851 9.45 19.45 -11.68
C ASN A 851 8.74 18.52 -10.67
N PHE A 852 7.58 18.00 -11.09
CA PHE A 852 6.79 17.01 -10.34
C PHE A 852 6.52 15.73 -11.13
N SER A 853 6.99 15.65 -12.37
CA SER A 853 6.75 14.49 -13.23
C SER A 853 7.81 13.41 -13.06
N LEU A 854 9.07 13.82 -12.92
CA LEU A 854 10.21 12.93 -12.81
C LEU A 854 10.09 12.12 -11.51
N ARG A 855 10.45 10.85 -11.57
CA ARG A 855 10.43 9.92 -10.44
C ARG A 855 11.83 9.47 -10.08
N GLU A 856 12.69 9.33 -11.09
CA GLU A 856 14.06 8.86 -10.91
C GLU A 856 15.02 9.52 -11.91
N LEU A 857 16.19 9.90 -11.41
CA LEU A 857 17.33 10.41 -12.17
C LEU A 857 18.56 9.56 -11.85
N ASP A 858 19.07 8.82 -12.83
CA ASP A 858 20.28 8.01 -12.68
C ASP A 858 21.52 8.79 -13.17
N LEU A 859 22.39 9.12 -12.22
CA LEU A 859 23.68 9.80 -12.42
C LEU A 859 24.86 8.94 -12.00
N SER A 860 24.66 7.63 -11.84
CA SER A 860 25.73 6.67 -11.57
C SER A 860 26.88 6.84 -12.57
N ASP A 861 28.08 6.39 -12.17
CA ASP A 861 29.28 6.45 -13.00
C ASP A 861 29.77 7.88 -13.34
N ASN A 862 29.25 8.91 -12.65
CA ASN A 862 29.80 10.27 -12.66
C ASN A 862 30.69 10.50 -11.42
N SER A 863 31.95 10.05 -11.49
CA SER A 863 32.90 10.02 -10.36
C SER A 863 33.20 11.36 -9.67
N ALA A 864 32.85 12.49 -10.29
CA ALA A 864 33.00 13.81 -9.68
C ALA A 864 31.89 14.14 -8.67
N LEU A 865 30.68 13.57 -8.84
CA LEU A 865 29.52 13.86 -8.00
C LEU A 865 29.60 13.17 -6.64
N SER A 866 30.19 11.97 -6.58
CA SER A 866 30.36 11.20 -5.33
C SER A 866 31.34 11.82 -4.33
N LYS A 867 32.08 12.87 -4.74
CA LYS A 867 33.04 13.61 -3.91
C LYS A 867 32.41 14.76 -3.12
N VAL A 868 31.12 15.05 -3.34
CA VAL A 868 30.41 16.19 -2.77
C VAL A 868 29.21 15.66 -1.98
N ASP A 869 28.94 16.25 -0.81
CA ASP A 869 27.73 15.95 -0.04
C ASP A 869 26.54 16.76 -0.59
N TRP A 870 25.55 16.04 -1.11
CA TRP A 870 24.33 16.61 -1.69
C TRP A 870 23.13 16.60 -0.73
N SER A 871 23.30 16.15 0.51
CA SER A 871 22.21 15.91 1.48
C SER A 871 21.26 17.10 1.65
N SER A 872 21.78 18.33 1.64
CA SER A 872 20.99 19.56 1.78
C SER A 872 20.16 19.92 0.53
N HIS A 873 20.66 19.58 -0.66
CA HIS A 873 19.99 19.88 -1.93
C HIS A 873 18.97 18.79 -2.28
N LEU A 874 19.30 17.52 -2.02
CA LEU A 874 18.42 16.38 -2.30
C LEU A 874 17.13 16.42 -1.49
N LYS A 875 17.14 17.01 -0.28
CA LYS A 875 15.92 17.23 0.53
C LYS A 875 14.85 18.07 -0.15
N LYS A 876 15.22 18.84 -1.18
CA LYS A 876 14.33 19.79 -1.86
C LYS A 876 13.83 19.30 -3.22
N ILE A 877 14.22 18.08 -3.59
CA ILE A 877 13.88 17.44 -4.88
C ILE A 877 12.78 16.41 -4.63
N ASN A 878 11.80 16.35 -5.54
CA ASN A 878 10.61 15.50 -5.40
C ASN A 878 10.76 14.10 -6.04
N PHE A 879 11.99 13.69 -6.36
CA PHE A 879 12.28 12.45 -7.09
C PHE A 879 13.60 11.82 -6.63
N THR A 880 13.74 10.51 -6.85
CA THR A 880 14.92 9.74 -6.45
C THR A 880 16.11 10.08 -7.35
N ILE A 881 17.28 10.29 -6.77
CA ILE A 881 18.53 10.46 -7.51
C ILE A 881 19.48 9.32 -7.13
N ILE A 882 20.03 8.64 -8.13
CA ILE A 882 21.06 7.62 -7.97
C ILE A 882 22.40 8.26 -8.35
N LEU A 883 23.36 8.29 -7.42
CA LEU A 883 24.69 8.91 -7.59
C LEU A 883 25.81 7.88 -7.66
#